data_AF-A0A922LSS1-F1
#
_entry.id   AF-A0A922LSS1-F1
#
_cell.length_a   1.000
_cell.length_b   1.000
_cell.length_c   1.000
_cell.angle_alpha   90.00
_cell.angle_beta   90.00
_cell.angle_gamma   90.00
#
_symmetry.space_group_name_H-M   'P 1'
#
loop_
_entity.id
_entity.type
_entity.pdbx_description
1 polymer ?
#
loop_
_entity_poly.entity_id
_entity_poly.type
_entity_poly.pdbx_seq_one_letter_code
_entity_poly.pdbx_strand_id
1 'polypeptide(L)'
;MNVNNSKQDQLCSDTPSESSLNNPISDVINTENTCSAYLKSPSPTLFPVHAFNTLNSLLSRPHWQVPVLPDSQLETVLLASINMAKHGEDIHSQDCLRFYSDGLISSFQKIFHNDAVTRWDSHILHFIYANSLLGIELCSIKAKSDCPAILELESILFDPNSQFHTRSMISTSVTHEIRYGVHRNVVCRFEDIIKLLPHISLSNENDSTCQQQPEQVEEDTNPMENNDLLTLYNTVQIKEYSISYANYKDAPILVDFINLFGRFSGFDRLKARFLGLDNKYHWDQQQTDMLQQQLQQQSNDQTEFLSLGLIHAYLHPFALCSNYLSDSVVEEYFKPIVTLIVNYLSHLTDDQIKRETKKELRKDDFITSLKLSLCTLIKRIPSSTEDDIETIELLSLNLIYRFFQLSSFNGKMNTLNELIRLLPNTNSLRVGQWITDIKLLKLLLRENLHQLQYVEKVEEIIRFMIRKLLLTSDDLDIIWESQIGKHETIIKNIFNMLTRLALEFSMNQLNYLFNCFKQSWKKATKRQRERLIDLITMLAEQDTDGMMMQKTLDLLWDWAISLKFSTDLMNASLKSHAKILSCNNKPFVCQLRSVWLGKLASYLKIEPNSDEGCLLPAAKQFIEIANLYNTGSSNENTLIQSINQRHNVLKAAVDCIIQTMWSVHEERLNVIIKINRRLHHEF
;
A
#
# COMPACT_ATOMS: atom_id res chain seq x y z
N MET A 1 63.09 37.59 17.54
CA MET A 1 64.02 37.39 16.40
C MET A 1 63.69 36.06 15.74
N ASN A 2 63.46 36.10 14.42
CA ASN A 2 63.40 34.99 13.46
C ASN A 2 62.29 33.95 13.68
N VAL A 3 61.07 34.16 13.16
CA VAL A 3 60.63 34.07 11.75
C VAL A 3 60.77 32.65 11.19
N ASN A 4 59.65 31.94 11.30
CA ASN A 4 59.38 30.61 10.80
C ASN A 4 58.83 30.67 9.37
N ASN A 5 59.22 29.64 8.61
CA ASN A 5 58.62 29.14 7.38
C ASN A 5 57.09 29.04 7.41
N SER A 6 56.44 29.34 6.28
CA SER A 6 55.55 28.42 5.50
C SER A 6 54.94 29.21 4.31
N LYS A 7 55.19 28.83 3.04
CA LYS A 7 54.40 27.87 2.22
C LYS A 7 52.95 28.36 2.02
N GLN A 8 52.33 28.36 0.85
CA GLN A 8 52.61 27.76 -0.45
C GLN A 8 51.62 28.31 -1.50
N ASP A 9 52.08 28.32 -2.75
CA ASP A 9 51.41 27.90 -3.98
C ASP A 9 49.94 28.27 -4.24
N GLN A 10 49.80 29.12 -5.25
CA GLN A 10 48.66 29.24 -6.14
C GLN A 10 48.37 27.91 -6.85
N LEU A 11 47.14 27.40 -6.73
CA LEU A 11 46.33 26.94 -7.86
C LEU A 11 44.87 26.80 -7.43
N CYS A 12 43.96 27.16 -8.35
CA CYS A 12 42.52 27.33 -8.17
C CYS A 12 41.76 26.15 -7.56
N SER A 13 41.07 26.41 -6.46
CA SER A 13 39.71 25.93 -6.17
C SER A 13 39.01 26.95 -5.27
N ASP A 14 37.71 27.18 -5.50
CA ASP A 14 36.66 27.38 -4.49
C ASP A 14 35.59 28.43 -4.84
N THR A 15 34.36 27.99 -4.61
CA THR A 15 33.05 28.64 -4.48
C THR A 15 33.03 30.11 -4.05
N PRO A 16 32.02 30.89 -4.48
CA PRO A 16 31.51 32.00 -3.70
C PRO A 16 30.17 31.66 -3.04
N SER A 17 30.15 31.96 -1.75
CA SER A 17 29.09 31.93 -0.77
C SER A 17 27.95 32.94 -1.07
N GLU A 18 26.82 32.65 -0.43
CA GLU A 18 25.64 33.48 -0.24
C GLU A 18 25.93 34.97 0.02
N SER A 19 25.25 35.84 -0.72
CA SER A 19 24.68 37.13 -0.25
C SER A 19 24.24 37.98 -1.44
N SER A 20 22.94 37.99 -1.75
CA SER A 20 22.19 39.12 -2.34
C SER A 20 20.81 38.66 -2.86
N LEU A 21 19.88 38.42 -1.94
CA LEU A 21 18.45 38.51 -2.24
C LEU A 21 18.07 40.00 -2.18
N ASN A 22 17.99 40.66 -3.33
CA ASN A 22 17.27 41.92 -3.45
C ASN A 22 15.81 41.60 -3.81
N ASN A 23 14.94 41.68 -2.79
CA ASN A 23 13.49 41.78 -2.92
C ASN A 23 13.12 43.18 -3.47
N PRO A 24 12.38 43.31 -4.58
CA PRO A 24 11.69 44.55 -4.91
C PRO A 24 10.24 44.44 -4.40
N ILE A 25 10.04 44.59 -3.08
CA ILE A 25 8.69 44.62 -2.46
C ILE A 25 8.46 45.90 -1.64
N SER A 26 9.46 46.77 -1.48
CA SER A 26 9.36 47.96 -0.62
C SER A 26 8.61 49.16 -1.21
N ASP A 27 8.36 49.22 -2.52
CA ASP A 27 8.03 50.51 -3.17
C ASP A 27 6.55 50.70 -3.55
N VAL A 28 5.61 49.91 -3.01
CA VAL A 28 4.16 50.07 -3.34
C VAL A 28 3.27 50.32 -2.10
N ILE A 29 3.84 50.51 -0.90
CA ILE A 29 3.03 50.66 0.33
C ILE A 29 2.59 52.11 0.62
N ASN A 30 3.01 53.12 -0.14
CA ASN A 30 2.57 54.49 0.11
C ASN A 30 1.51 54.98 -0.88
N THR A 31 0.24 54.69 -0.60
CA THR A 31 -0.88 55.63 -0.85
C THR A 31 -2.05 55.30 0.06
N GLU A 32 -2.30 56.21 0.99
CA GLU A 32 -3.35 56.17 2.00
C GLU A 32 -4.76 56.50 1.45
N ASN A 33 -5.77 55.99 2.16
CA ASN A 33 -7.06 56.62 2.43
C ASN A 33 -8.00 56.99 1.26
N THR A 34 -8.88 56.05 0.87
CA THR A 34 -10.32 56.35 0.66
C THR A 34 -11.19 55.08 0.62
N CYS A 35 -12.03 54.87 1.63
CA CYS A 35 -13.21 53.99 1.52
C CYS A 35 -14.29 54.68 0.67
N SER A 36 -14.08 54.79 -0.66
CA SER A 36 -15.14 55.16 -1.61
C SER A 36 -14.66 55.08 -3.07
N ALA A 37 -14.28 53.91 -3.58
CA ALA A 37 -14.04 53.74 -5.03
C ALA A 37 -14.05 52.28 -5.55
N TYR A 38 -14.86 51.38 -4.98
CA TYR A 38 -15.03 50.03 -5.55
C TYR A 38 -16.47 49.79 -5.96
N LEU A 39 -16.96 50.63 -6.88
CA LEU A 39 -18.16 50.38 -7.67
C LEU A 39 -17.73 50.28 -9.12
N LYS A 40 -17.53 49.05 -9.58
CA LYS A 40 -17.81 48.57 -10.95
C LYS A 40 -17.63 47.07 -11.00
N SER A 41 -18.73 46.35 -10.85
CA SER A 41 -18.88 45.00 -11.38
C SER A 41 -18.63 45.05 -12.90
N PRO A 42 -17.69 44.26 -13.46
CA PRO A 42 -17.68 44.00 -14.88
C PRO A 42 -18.80 43.00 -15.19
N SER A 43 -19.59 43.28 -16.22
CA SER A 43 -20.63 42.41 -16.77
C SER A 43 -20.18 40.95 -16.94
N PRO A 44 -20.73 39.96 -16.21
CA PRO A 44 -20.13 38.63 -16.16
C PRO A 44 -21.00 37.60 -16.89
N THR A 45 -20.74 37.40 -18.18
CA THR A 45 -21.16 36.18 -18.90
C THR A 45 -20.02 35.50 -19.64
N LEU A 46 -18.83 36.11 -19.74
CA LEU A 46 -17.68 35.54 -20.45
C LEU A 46 -16.53 35.19 -19.49
N PHE A 47 -15.97 34.01 -19.68
CA PHE A 47 -14.82 33.52 -18.91
C PHE A 47 -13.55 34.36 -19.18
N PRO A 48 -12.77 34.77 -18.16
CA PRO A 48 -11.61 35.66 -18.32
C PRO A 48 -10.36 34.90 -18.81
N VAL A 49 -10.36 34.54 -20.10
CA VAL A 49 -9.30 33.74 -20.75
C VAL A 49 -7.89 34.34 -20.59
N HIS A 50 -7.75 35.67 -20.66
CA HIS A 50 -6.44 36.32 -20.50
C HIS A 50 -5.85 36.11 -19.08
N ALA A 51 -6.69 36.23 -18.06
CA ALA A 51 -6.29 35.98 -16.67
C ALA A 51 -5.92 34.51 -16.47
N PHE A 52 -6.70 33.59 -17.04
CA PHE A 52 -6.42 32.15 -16.98
C PHE A 52 -5.11 31.76 -17.68
N ASN A 53 -4.84 32.29 -18.87
CA ASN A 53 -3.58 32.03 -19.58
C ASN A 53 -2.37 32.58 -18.80
N THR A 54 -2.52 33.75 -18.20
CA THR A 54 -1.49 34.34 -17.33
C THR A 54 -1.23 33.46 -16.10
N LEU A 55 -2.29 32.98 -15.44
CA LEU A 55 -2.20 32.04 -14.32
C LEU A 55 -1.43 30.78 -14.72
N ASN A 56 -1.81 30.13 -15.83
CA ASN A 56 -1.12 28.93 -16.32
C ASN A 56 0.35 29.18 -16.65
N SER A 57 0.68 30.34 -17.22
CA SER A 57 2.07 30.72 -17.48
C SER A 57 2.87 30.81 -16.19
N LEU A 58 2.32 31.39 -15.12
CA LEU A 58 2.96 31.49 -13.81
C LEU A 58 3.10 30.12 -13.13
N LEU A 59 2.09 29.25 -13.26
CA LEU A 59 2.12 27.89 -12.72
C LEU A 59 3.13 26.98 -13.42
N SER A 60 3.39 27.19 -14.71
CA SER A 60 4.26 26.31 -15.51
C SER A 60 5.75 26.63 -15.37
N ARG A 61 6.11 27.73 -14.70
CA ARG A 61 7.52 28.12 -14.48
C ARG A 61 8.22 27.17 -13.49
N PRO A 62 9.55 26.97 -13.62
CA PRO A 62 10.31 26.18 -12.66
C PRO A 62 10.26 26.78 -11.24
N HIS A 63 10.27 28.12 -11.16
CA HIS A 63 9.97 28.88 -9.95
C HIS A 63 8.52 29.37 -10.09
N TRP A 64 7.58 28.46 -9.85
CA TRP A 64 6.16 28.76 -9.98
C TRP A 64 5.73 29.82 -8.96
N GLN A 65 4.73 30.60 -9.32
CA GLN A 65 4.08 31.55 -8.42
C GLN A 65 2.58 31.42 -8.58
N VAL A 66 1.86 31.24 -7.46
CA VAL A 66 0.39 31.29 -7.47
C VAL A 66 -0.02 32.71 -7.13
N PRO A 67 -0.65 33.46 -8.06
CA PRO A 67 -1.10 34.82 -7.79
C PRO A 67 -2.34 34.76 -6.89
N VAL A 68 -2.13 34.85 -5.57
CA VAL A 68 -3.18 34.76 -4.55
C VAL A 68 -3.68 36.13 -4.08
N LEU A 69 -3.02 37.22 -4.45
CA LEU A 69 -3.35 38.56 -4.01
C LEU A 69 -4.79 38.98 -4.43
N PRO A 70 -5.40 39.93 -3.72
CA PRO A 70 -6.65 40.56 -4.13
C PRO A 70 -6.66 40.98 -5.60
N ASP A 71 -7.76 40.73 -6.31
CA ASP A 71 -7.97 41.11 -7.72
C ASP A 71 -6.94 40.52 -8.70
N SER A 72 -6.14 39.54 -8.26
CA SER A 72 -5.17 38.85 -9.10
C SER A 72 -5.81 37.71 -9.90
N GLN A 73 -5.01 36.98 -10.69
CA GLN A 73 -5.52 36.05 -11.70
C GLN A 73 -6.30 34.88 -11.10
N LEU A 74 -5.89 34.34 -9.95
CA LEU A 74 -6.62 33.22 -9.33
C LEU A 74 -8.02 33.67 -8.88
N GLU A 75 -8.10 34.78 -8.12
CA GLU A 75 -9.36 35.33 -7.63
C GLU A 75 -10.30 35.69 -8.79
N THR A 76 -9.78 36.36 -9.82
CA THR A 76 -10.55 36.77 -11.01
C THR A 76 -11.17 35.58 -11.74
N VAL A 77 -10.36 34.55 -12.00
CA VAL A 77 -10.81 33.35 -12.73
C VAL A 77 -11.78 32.53 -11.87
N LEU A 78 -11.55 32.46 -10.56
CA LEU A 78 -12.38 31.73 -9.62
C LEU A 78 -13.76 32.39 -9.46
N LEU A 79 -13.83 33.71 -9.28
CA LEU A 79 -15.09 34.47 -9.22
C LEU A 79 -15.91 34.32 -10.50
N ALA A 80 -15.27 34.42 -11.67
CA ALA A 80 -15.95 34.19 -12.94
C ALA A 80 -16.50 32.76 -13.04
N SER A 81 -15.71 31.76 -12.64
CA SER A 81 -16.13 30.36 -12.63
C SER A 81 -17.29 30.10 -11.69
N ILE A 82 -17.31 30.72 -10.49
CA ILE A 82 -18.43 30.65 -9.54
C ILE A 82 -19.68 31.24 -10.16
N ASN A 83 -19.59 32.41 -10.79
CA ASN A 83 -20.74 33.04 -11.42
C ASN A 83 -21.30 32.17 -12.56
N MET A 84 -20.43 31.60 -13.40
CA MET A 84 -20.85 30.68 -14.47
C MET A 84 -21.49 29.41 -13.89
N ALA A 85 -20.93 28.83 -12.81
CA ALA A 85 -21.48 27.66 -12.14
C ALA A 85 -22.85 27.93 -11.48
N LYS A 86 -23.07 29.13 -10.92
CA LYS A 86 -24.39 29.55 -10.38
C LYS A 86 -25.46 29.55 -11.46
N HIS A 87 -25.10 29.91 -12.70
CA HIS A 87 -26.00 29.94 -13.86
C HIS A 87 -26.00 28.65 -14.69
N GLY A 88 -25.14 27.67 -14.38
CA GLY A 88 -24.98 26.42 -15.13
C GLY A 88 -24.32 26.60 -16.51
N GLU A 89 -23.69 27.75 -16.76
CA GLU A 89 -23.03 28.07 -18.03
C GLU A 89 -21.58 27.54 -18.10
N ASP A 90 -21.02 27.10 -16.96
CA ASP A 90 -19.67 26.54 -16.85
C ASP A 90 -19.46 25.32 -17.76
N ILE A 91 -20.49 24.49 -17.91
CA ILE A 91 -20.48 23.26 -18.72
C ILE A 91 -20.28 23.56 -20.22
N HIS A 92 -20.70 24.75 -20.67
CA HIS A 92 -20.58 25.17 -22.07
C HIS A 92 -19.26 25.88 -22.36
N SER A 93 -18.47 26.23 -21.34
CA SER A 93 -17.21 26.94 -21.48
C SER A 93 -16.02 25.99 -21.39
N GLN A 94 -15.41 25.71 -22.54
CA GLN A 94 -14.18 24.89 -22.62
C GLN A 94 -13.04 25.47 -21.77
N ASP A 95 -12.91 26.80 -21.72
CA ASP A 95 -11.88 27.46 -20.92
C ASP A 95 -12.14 27.30 -19.41
N CYS A 96 -13.40 27.34 -18.97
CA CYS A 96 -13.76 27.10 -17.57
C CYS A 96 -13.51 25.65 -17.17
N LEU A 97 -13.88 24.69 -18.01
CA LEU A 97 -13.60 23.27 -17.78
C LEU A 97 -12.09 22.97 -17.73
N ARG A 98 -11.30 23.62 -18.60
CA ARG A 98 -9.83 23.52 -18.56
C ARG A 98 -9.24 24.18 -17.33
N PHE A 99 -9.83 25.27 -16.85
CA PHE A 99 -9.45 25.83 -15.57
C PHE A 99 -9.72 24.84 -14.44
N TYR A 100 -10.86 24.16 -14.40
CA TYR A 100 -11.13 23.13 -13.39
C TYR A 100 -10.09 22.02 -13.44
N SER A 101 -9.81 21.44 -14.61
CA SER A 101 -8.92 20.28 -14.73
C SER A 101 -7.45 20.61 -14.42
N ASP A 102 -6.95 21.77 -14.87
CA ASP A 102 -5.52 22.05 -14.86
C ASP A 102 -5.17 23.19 -13.89
N GLY A 103 -5.77 24.37 -14.11
CA GLY A 103 -5.38 25.60 -13.41
C GLY A 103 -5.75 25.59 -11.93
N LEU A 104 -7.00 25.22 -11.62
CA LEU A 104 -7.57 25.20 -10.29
C LEU A 104 -6.85 24.19 -9.40
N ILE A 105 -6.78 22.93 -9.85
CA ILE A 105 -6.10 21.87 -9.10
C ILE A 105 -4.61 22.19 -8.92
N SER A 106 -3.90 22.61 -9.98
CA SER A 106 -2.46 22.93 -9.86
C SER A 106 -2.21 24.10 -8.90
N SER A 107 -3.06 25.13 -8.92
CA SER A 107 -2.98 26.25 -7.97
C SER A 107 -3.15 25.78 -6.54
N PHE A 108 -4.22 25.03 -6.24
CA PHE A 108 -4.52 24.60 -4.88
C PHE A 108 -3.55 23.54 -4.36
N GLN A 109 -3.08 22.61 -5.20
CA GLN A 109 -2.01 21.67 -4.84
C GLN A 109 -0.75 22.41 -4.39
N LYS A 110 -0.33 23.45 -5.11
CA LYS A 110 0.87 24.25 -4.76
C LYS A 110 0.72 25.04 -3.47
N ILE A 111 -0.45 25.61 -3.19
CA ILE A 111 -0.65 26.45 -1.99
C ILE A 111 -1.08 25.65 -0.74
N PHE A 112 -1.55 24.40 -0.89
CA PHE A 112 -1.91 23.53 0.25
C PHE A 112 -0.86 22.47 0.59
N HIS A 113 -0.09 21.96 -0.38
CA HIS A 113 0.78 20.81 -0.16
C HIS A 113 2.27 21.09 -0.32
N ASN A 114 2.69 22.23 -0.86
CA ASN A 114 4.11 22.51 -1.03
C ASN A 114 4.79 22.85 0.31
N ASP A 115 5.99 22.34 0.54
CA ASP A 115 6.76 22.61 1.76
C ASP A 115 7.03 24.12 1.99
N ALA A 116 7.08 24.92 0.92
CA ALA A 116 7.26 26.36 1.01
C ALA A 116 6.14 27.06 1.78
N VAL A 117 4.93 26.47 1.84
CA VAL A 117 3.77 27.01 2.57
C VAL A 117 4.12 27.22 4.05
N THR A 118 4.96 26.35 4.63
CA THR A 118 5.39 26.46 6.03
C THR A 118 6.19 27.74 6.32
N ARG A 119 6.79 28.33 5.28
CA ARG A 119 7.67 29.50 5.36
C ARG A 119 6.98 30.81 4.96
N TRP A 120 5.73 30.75 4.50
CA TRP A 120 5.01 31.95 4.09
C TRP A 120 4.47 32.73 5.29
N ASP A 121 4.45 34.06 5.13
CA ASP A 121 3.93 34.99 6.12
C ASP A 121 2.41 34.87 6.25
N SER A 122 1.88 35.16 7.44
CA SER A 122 0.44 35.08 7.73
C SER A 122 -0.41 35.94 6.79
N HIS A 123 0.14 37.04 6.26
CA HIS A 123 -0.54 37.87 5.28
C HIS A 123 -0.79 37.15 3.94
N ILE A 124 0.17 36.37 3.46
CA ILE A 124 0.01 35.54 2.26
C ILE A 124 -0.98 34.40 2.53
N LEU A 125 -0.89 33.79 3.71
CA LEU A 125 -1.81 32.75 4.15
C LEU A 125 -3.26 33.25 4.26
N HIS A 126 -3.48 34.51 4.68
CA HIS A 126 -4.81 35.16 4.66
C HIS A 126 -5.38 35.26 3.24
N PHE A 127 -4.55 35.55 2.24
CA PHE A 127 -4.98 35.57 0.84
C PHE A 127 -5.30 34.18 0.29
N ILE A 128 -4.52 33.17 0.68
CA ILE A 128 -4.82 31.77 0.38
C ILE A 128 -6.16 31.38 1.02
N TYR A 129 -6.38 31.74 2.28
CA TYR A 129 -7.65 31.53 2.98
C TYR A 129 -8.82 32.17 2.23
N ALA A 130 -8.71 33.44 1.84
CA ALA A 130 -9.75 34.15 1.09
C ALA A 130 -10.11 33.46 -0.23
N ASN A 131 -9.10 33.06 -1.03
CA ASN A 131 -9.32 32.29 -2.27
C ASN A 131 -9.89 30.89 -1.98
N SER A 132 -9.54 30.28 -0.85
CA SER A 132 -10.06 28.97 -0.45
C SER A 132 -11.55 29.03 -0.11
N LEU A 133 -12.03 30.11 0.52
CA LEU A 133 -13.46 30.30 0.77
C LEU A 133 -14.27 30.39 -0.54
N LEU A 134 -13.73 31.07 -1.56
CA LEU A 134 -14.30 31.05 -2.91
C LEU A 134 -14.26 29.64 -3.53
N GLY A 135 -13.17 28.90 -3.31
CA GLY A 135 -13.06 27.49 -3.70
C GLY A 135 -14.16 26.62 -3.09
N ILE A 136 -14.43 26.81 -1.79
CA ILE A 136 -15.51 26.11 -1.07
C ILE A 136 -16.89 26.48 -1.63
N GLU A 137 -17.13 27.75 -1.96
CA GLU A 137 -18.38 28.17 -2.62
C GLU A 137 -18.56 27.43 -3.96
N LEU A 138 -17.53 27.39 -4.80
CA LEU A 138 -17.54 26.66 -6.07
C LEU A 138 -17.84 25.17 -5.85
N CYS A 139 -17.14 24.52 -4.91
CA CYS A 139 -17.37 23.12 -4.54
C CYS A 139 -18.83 22.89 -4.12
N SER A 140 -19.37 23.76 -3.28
CA SER A 140 -20.75 23.66 -2.78
C SER A 140 -21.78 23.74 -3.91
N ILE A 141 -21.61 24.67 -4.86
CA ILE A 141 -22.50 24.80 -6.02
C ILE A 141 -22.45 23.53 -6.88
N LYS A 142 -21.24 23.00 -7.08
CA LYS A 142 -20.93 21.86 -7.94
C LYS A 142 -20.99 20.50 -7.22
N ALA A 143 -21.35 20.43 -5.95
CA ALA A 143 -21.35 19.21 -5.13
C ALA A 143 -22.23 18.06 -5.67
N LYS A 144 -23.17 18.35 -6.58
CA LYS A 144 -23.98 17.35 -7.31
C LYS A 144 -23.58 17.11 -8.76
N SER A 145 -22.57 17.83 -9.25
CA SER A 145 -22.04 17.69 -10.60
C SER A 145 -20.92 16.66 -10.54
N ASP A 146 -21.00 15.61 -11.36
CA ASP A 146 -19.99 14.55 -11.45
C ASP A 146 -18.69 15.09 -12.09
N CYS A 147 -18.02 16.03 -11.42
CA CYS A 147 -16.84 16.74 -11.90
C CYS A 147 -15.62 16.32 -11.06
N PRO A 148 -14.78 15.39 -11.55
CA PRO A 148 -13.65 14.87 -10.79
C PRO A 148 -12.68 15.94 -10.27
N ALA A 149 -12.45 16.99 -11.06
CA ALA A 149 -11.57 18.10 -10.66
C ALA A 149 -12.13 18.89 -9.46
N ILE A 150 -13.45 19.05 -9.35
CA ILE A 150 -14.03 19.72 -8.17
C ILE A 150 -13.91 18.82 -6.94
N LEU A 151 -14.12 17.51 -7.08
CA LEU A 151 -13.98 16.56 -5.96
C LEU A 151 -12.52 16.42 -5.49
N GLU A 152 -11.57 16.55 -6.41
CA GLU A 152 -10.15 16.65 -6.06
C GLU A 152 -9.84 17.97 -5.33
N LEU A 153 -10.45 19.09 -5.73
CA LEU A 153 -10.33 20.35 -4.99
C LEU A 153 -10.90 20.22 -3.58
N GLU A 154 -12.06 19.59 -3.41
CA GLU A 154 -12.62 19.28 -2.09
C GLU A 154 -11.63 18.46 -1.26
N SER A 155 -11.00 17.43 -1.86
CA SER A 155 -10.00 16.61 -1.18
C SER A 155 -8.80 17.43 -0.70
N ILE A 156 -8.35 18.42 -1.48
CA ILE A 156 -7.26 19.33 -1.11
C ILE A 156 -7.69 20.28 0.02
N LEU A 157 -8.87 20.88 -0.10
CA LEU A 157 -9.37 21.89 0.84
C LEU A 157 -9.77 21.30 2.19
N PHE A 158 -10.28 20.06 2.21
CA PHE A 158 -10.74 19.39 3.42
C PHE A 158 -9.69 18.49 4.07
N ASP A 159 -8.47 18.36 3.54
CA ASP A 159 -7.42 17.55 4.18
C ASP A 159 -6.82 18.26 5.41
N PRO A 160 -7.13 17.85 6.65
CA PRO A 160 -6.58 18.47 7.84
C PRO A 160 -5.04 18.33 7.94
N ASN A 161 -4.44 17.38 7.21
CA ASN A 161 -3.00 17.12 7.24
C ASN A 161 -2.21 17.87 6.15
N SER A 162 -2.89 18.66 5.31
CA SER A 162 -2.21 19.51 4.34
C SER A 162 -1.25 20.50 5.03
N GLN A 163 -0.22 20.94 4.31
CA GLN A 163 0.77 21.90 4.84
C GLN A 163 0.11 23.23 5.25
N PHE A 164 -0.90 23.69 4.49
CA PHE A 164 -1.64 24.90 4.84
C PHE A 164 -2.40 24.74 6.17
N HIS A 165 -3.19 23.68 6.33
CA HIS A 165 -3.96 23.45 7.56
C HIS A 165 -3.02 23.25 8.76
N THR A 166 -1.97 22.47 8.60
CA THR A 166 -0.94 22.27 9.64
C THR A 166 -0.27 23.60 10.02
N ARG A 167 0.12 24.43 9.05
CA ARG A 167 0.72 25.74 9.29
C ARG A 167 -0.25 26.71 9.96
N SER A 168 -1.53 26.64 9.61
CA SER A 168 -2.58 27.51 10.14
C SER A 168 -2.86 27.27 11.63
N MET A 169 -2.54 26.08 12.13
CA MET A 169 -2.80 25.65 13.51
C MET A 169 -1.56 25.70 14.42
N ILE A 170 -0.43 26.28 13.95
CA ILE A 170 0.81 26.30 14.74
C ILE A 170 0.68 27.15 16.02
N SER A 171 -0.14 28.20 15.98
CA SER A 171 -0.49 29.02 17.15
C SER A 171 -1.81 29.74 16.91
N THR A 172 -2.51 30.10 17.99
CA THR A 172 -3.76 30.87 17.93
C THR A 172 -3.58 32.23 17.27
N SER A 173 -2.42 32.88 17.45
CA SER A 173 -2.08 34.15 16.76
C SER A 173 -2.06 33.97 15.25
N VAL A 174 -1.41 32.92 14.76
CA VAL A 174 -1.36 32.63 13.32
C VAL A 174 -2.76 32.35 12.78
N THR A 175 -3.55 31.51 13.46
CA THR A 175 -4.92 31.23 13.05
C THR A 175 -5.75 32.52 12.97
N HIS A 176 -5.58 33.40 13.95
CA HIS A 176 -6.23 34.71 13.99
C HIS A 176 -5.79 35.61 12.82
N GLU A 177 -4.49 35.78 12.59
CA GLU A 177 -3.95 36.58 11.49
C GLU A 177 -4.39 36.06 10.12
N ILE A 178 -4.50 34.74 9.95
CA ILE A 178 -5.01 34.16 8.69
C ILE A 178 -6.51 34.39 8.55
N ARG A 179 -7.30 34.29 9.63
CA ARG A 179 -8.75 34.45 9.56
C ARG A 179 -9.17 35.91 9.35
N TYR A 180 -8.54 36.84 10.06
CA TYR A 180 -8.94 38.25 10.09
C TYR A 180 -8.01 39.17 9.30
N GLY A 181 -6.85 38.68 8.87
CA GLY A 181 -5.82 39.48 8.22
C GLY A 181 -4.99 40.28 9.23
N VAL A 182 -3.73 40.56 8.87
CA VAL A 182 -2.80 41.34 9.72
C VAL A 182 -3.10 42.84 9.67
N HIS A 183 -3.41 43.37 8.49
CA HIS A 183 -3.66 44.81 8.27
C HIS A 183 -5.03 45.11 7.70
N ARG A 184 -5.55 44.20 6.86
CA ARG A 184 -6.85 44.34 6.20
C ARG A 184 -7.45 42.95 6.00
N ASN A 185 -8.70 42.79 6.42
CA ASN A 185 -9.48 41.61 6.11
C ASN A 185 -10.02 41.70 4.69
N VAL A 186 -9.42 40.95 3.75
CA VAL A 186 -9.87 40.99 2.34
C VAL A 186 -11.11 40.14 2.08
N VAL A 187 -11.47 39.25 3.02
CA VAL A 187 -12.68 38.41 2.96
C VAL A 187 -13.94 39.26 3.05
N CYS A 188 -13.88 40.43 3.69
CA CYS A 188 -14.99 41.38 3.78
C CYS A 188 -15.51 41.87 2.43
N ARG A 189 -14.77 41.66 1.32
CA ARG A 189 -15.23 41.96 -0.05
C ARG A 189 -16.25 40.95 -0.58
N PHE A 190 -16.35 39.77 0.03
CA PHE A 190 -17.22 38.70 -0.42
C PHE A 190 -18.51 38.67 0.42
N GLU A 191 -19.46 39.55 0.08
CA GLU A 191 -20.71 39.72 0.85
C GLU A 191 -21.46 38.42 1.11
N ASP A 192 -21.55 37.55 0.10
CA ASP A 192 -22.25 36.25 0.21
C ASP A 192 -21.57 35.34 1.24
N ILE A 193 -20.23 35.31 1.27
CA ILE A 193 -19.46 34.51 2.23
C ILE A 193 -19.59 35.09 3.64
N ILE A 194 -19.50 36.42 3.79
CA ILE A 194 -19.64 37.08 5.08
C ILE A 194 -21.02 36.87 5.70
N LYS A 195 -22.09 36.91 4.90
CA LYS A 195 -23.46 36.60 5.37
C LYS A 195 -23.54 35.19 5.94
N LEU A 196 -22.78 34.25 5.38
CA LEU A 196 -22.75 32.86 5.82
C LEU A 196 -21.71 32.59 6.92
N LEU A 197 -20.69 33.43 7.10
CA LEU A 197 -19.68 33.32 8.16
C LEU A 197 -19.51 34.67 8.89
N PRO A 198 -20.53 35.11 9.65
CA PRO A 198 -20.54 36.46 10.24
C PRO A 198 -19.42 36.67 11.26
N HIS A 199 -18.87 35.60 11.86
CA HIS A 199 -17.78 35.70 12.82
C HIS A 199 -16.49 36.24 12.20
N ILE A 200 -16.31 36.16 10.87
CA ILE A 200 -15.10 36.66 10.18
C ILE A 200 -15.09 38.19 10.08
N SER A 201 -16.24 38.85 10.10
CA SER A 201 -16.34 40.32 10.00
C SER A 201 -15.95 41.05 11.29
N LEU A 202 -15.89 40.36 12.42
CA LEU A 202 -15.59 40.93 13.73
C LEU A 202 -14.07 41.05 13.91
N SER A 203 -13.46 42.14 13.41
CA SER A 203 -12.08 42.51 13.77
C SER A 203 -12.04 43.91 14.40
N ASN A 204 -11.67 43.93 15.68
CA ASN A 204 -11.14 45.05 16.49
C ASN A 204 -12.03 46.28 16.78
N GLU A 205 -12.86 46.18 17.80
CA GLU A 205 -13.00 47.25 18.81
C GLU A 205 -12.53 46.67 20.16
N ASN A 206 -11.29 46.96 20.55
CA ASN A 206 -10.80 46.93 21.95
C ASN A 206 -9.31 47.30 22.09
N ASP A 207 -8.59 47.58 20.99
CA ASP A 207 -7.29 48.25 21.11
C ASP A 207 -7.49 49.76 21.33
N SER A 208 -7.78 50.10 22.59
CA SER A 208 -7.70 51.47 23.09
C SER A 208 -6.25 51.96 23.03
N THR A 209 -5.90 52.69 21.97
CA THR A 209 -4.81 53.66 22.01
C THR A 209 -5.21 54.87 22.84
N CYS A 210 -4.50 55.12 23.95
CA CYS A 210 -4.23 56.49 24.40
C CYS A 210 -2.98 56.49 25.30
N GLN A 211 -1.88 56.99 24.76
CA GLN A 211 -0.79 57.55 25.53
C GLN A 211 -1.31 58.76 26.30
N GLN A 212 -1.39 58.70 27.63
CA GLN A 212 -1.11 59.84 28.52
C GLN A 212 -0.43 59.32 29.80
N GLN A 213 0.55 60.10 30.25
CA GLN A 213 1.49 59.85 31.35
C GLN A 213 0.83 59.84 32.76
N PRO A 214 1.56 59.42 33.81
CA PRO A 214 0.98 58.96 35.07
C PRO A 214 0.80 60.10 36.08
N GLU A 215 -0.38 60.17 36.72
CA GLU A 215 -0.56 60.83 38.00
C GLU A 215 -1.38 59.96 38.97
N GLN A 216 -1.11 60.16 40.25
CA GLN A 216 -1.26 59.23 41.36
C GLN A 216 -2.68 59.17 41.94
N VAL A 217 -3.06 57.96 42.38
CA VAL A 217 -3.74 57.58 43.64
C VAL A 217 -4.89 58.47 44.16
N GLU A 218 -6.11 57.90 44.24
CA GLU A 218 -6.85 57.72 45.51
C GLU A 218 -8.05 56.78 45.34
N GLU A 219 -8.35 56.04 46.41
CA GLU A 219 -9.36 54.98 46.59
C GLU A 219 -10.81 55.53 46.59
N ASP A 220 -11.80 54.73 46.15
CA ASP A 220 -12.92 54.32 47.00
C ASP A 220 -14.02 53.46 46.33
N THR A 221 -14.29 52.32 46.96
CA THR A 221 -15.59 51.62 47.17
C THR A 221 -16.45 51.01 46.04
N ASN A 222 -16.47 49.66 46.08
CA ASN A 222 -17.59 48.71 46.01
C ASN A 222 -18.27 48.28 44.68
N PRO A 223 -18.74 47.01 44.60
CA PRO A 223 -19.07 46.31 43.35
C PRO A 223 -20.59 46.10 43.19
N MET A 224 -21.18 46.51 42.07
CA MET A 224 -22.46 45.96 41.60
C MET A 224 -22.59 46.04 40.08
N GLU A 225 -22.99 44.89 39.54
CA GLU A 225 -23.81 44.70 38.33
C GLU A 225 -23.39 45.44 37.05
N ASN A 226 -22.79 44.69 36.13
CA ASN A 226 -23.13 44.82 34.71
C ASN A 226 -23.10 43.43 34.07
N ASN A 227 -24.22 42.73 34.22
CA ASN A 227 -24.65 41.76 33.24
C ASN A 227 -24.92 42.49 31.91
N ASP A 228 -24.69 41.75 30.82
CA ASP A 228 -25.32 41.94 29.51
C ASP A 228 -24.83 43.09 28.63
N LEU A 229 -23.79 42.78 27.84
CA LEU A 229 -23.56 43.40 26.53
C LEU A 229 -23.15 42.39 25.43
N LEU A 230 -23.46 41.10 25.61
CA LEU A 230 -23.22 40.03 24.63
C LEU A 230 -24.49 39.35 24.08
N THR A 231 -25.68 39.85 24.44
CA THR A 231 -26.98 39.23 24.12
C THR A 231 -27.83 40.06 23.15
N LEU A 232 -27.20 40.88 22.32
CA LEU A 232 -27.91 41.79 21.41
C LEU A 232 -27.50 41.62 19.94
N TYR A 233 -27.54 40.39 19.46
CA TYR A 233 -28.03 40.12 18.10
C TYR A 233 -28.88 38.87 18.14
N ASN A 234 -30.14 39.01 17.73
CA ASN A 234 -31.03 37.91 17.40
C ASN A 234 -30.30 36.98 16.41
N THR A 235 -29.71 35.91 16.93
CA THR A 235 -29.22 34.79 16.15
C THR A 235 -30.43 34.15 15.49
N VAL A 236 -30.63 34.45 14.21
CA VAL A 236 -31.05 33.37 13.30
C VAL A 236 -30.17 32.20 13.67
N GLN A 237 -30.74 31.07 14.11
CA GLN A 237 -29.98 29.86 14.44
C GLN A 237 -29.24 29.40 13.18
N ILE A 238 -28.05 29.95 12.93
CA ILE A 238 -27.23 29.56 11.80
C ILE A 238 -26.72 28.16 12.14
N LYS A 239 -27.18 27.16 11.39
CA LYS A 239 -26.79 25.76 11.58
C LYS A 239 -25.26 25.63 11.51
N GLU A 240 -24.69 25.02 12.53
CA GLU A 240 -23.30 24.59 12.53
C GLU A 240 -23.21 23.18 11.93
N TYR A 241 -22.30 23.01 10.98
CA TYR A 241 -22.05 21.75 10.31
C TYR A 241 -20.79 21.07 10.86
N SER A 242 -19.82 21.86 11.33
CA SER A 242 -18.65 21.38 12.04
C SER A 242 -18.91 21.14 13.53
N ILE A 243 -17.95 20.53 14.22
CA ILE A 243 -17.88 20.57 15.69
C ILE A 243 -17.90 22.04 16.18
N SER A 244 -18.56 22.26 17.32
CA SER A 244 -18.74 23.59 17.90
C SER A 244 -17.53 24.00 18.72
N TYR A 245 -17.20 25.28 18.69
CA TYR A 245 -16.10 25.87 19.47
C TYR A 245 -16.64 27.00 20.35
N ALA A 246 -16.24 27.02 21.62
CA ALA A 246 -16.64 28.07 22.57
C ALA A 246 -16.12 29.46 22.14
N ASN A 247 -14.96 29.50 21.47
CA ASN A 247 -14.39 30.70 20.89
C ASN A 247 -13.82 30.39 19.50
N TYR A 248 -14.35 31.03 18.46
CA TYR A 248 -13.87 30.84 17.10
C TYR A 248 -12.41 31.28 16.91
N LYS A 249 -11.82 32.10 17.80
CA LYS A 249 -10.38 32.42 17.74
C LYS A 249 -9.50 31.17 17.88
N ASP A 250 -9.96 30.16 18.62
CA ASP A 250 -9.23 28.92 18.87
C ASP A 250 -9.62 27.80 17.88
N ALA A 251 -10.62 28.07 17.02
CA ALA A 251 -11.10 27.10 16.04
C ALA A 251 -10.14 27.02 14.83
N PRO A 252 -9.80 25.81 14.36
CA PRO A 252 -9.08 25.60 13.11
C PRO A 252 -9.78 26.22 11.90
N ILE A 253 -9.02 26.63 10.89
CA ILE A 253 -9.58 27.23 9.67
C ILE A 253 -10.49 26.26 8.92
N LEU A 254 -10.20 24.96 8.99
CA LEU A 254 -11.02 23.91 8.40
C LEU A 254 -12.49 23.94 8.87
N VAL A 255 -12.75 24.44 10.07
CA VAL A 255 -14.11 24.63 10.62
C VAL A 255 -14.90 25.63 9.78
N ASP A 256 -14.25 26.70 9.33
CA ASP A 256 -14.86 27.71 8.46
C ASP A 256 -15.23 27.11 7.11
N PHE A 257 -14.37 26.26 6.56
CA PHE A 257 -14.62 25.58 5.28
C PHE A 257 -15.81 24.61 5.37
N ILE A 258 -15.90 23.80 6.43
CA ILE A 258 -17.00 22.85 6.64
C ILE A 258 -18.32 23.60 6.81
N ASN A 259 -18.34 24.64 7.65
CA ASN A 259 -19.54 25.44 7.87
C ASN A 259 -19.97 26.17 6.61
N LEU A 260 -19.05 26.76 5.85
CA LEU A 260 -19.36 27.42 4.59
C LEU A 260 -19.95 26.45 3.58
N PHE A 261 -19.36 25.26 3.45
CA PHE A 261 -19.85 24.23 2.53
C PHE A 261 -21.29 23.82 2.85
N GLY A 262 -21.59 23.58 4.13
CA GLY A 262 -22.96 23.26 4.56
C GLY A 262 -23.93 24.43 4.41
N ARG A 263 -23.50 25.65 4.71
CA ARG A 263 -24.34 26.85 4.61
C ARG A 263 -24.65 27.26 3.17
N PHE A 264 -23.84 26.86 2.20
CA PHE A 264 -24.16 26.90 0.76
C PHE A 264 -24.96 25.69 0.24
N SER A 265 -25.49 24.85 1.14
CA SER A 265 -26.23 23.62 0.82
C SER A 265 -25.41 22.57 0.08
N GLY A 266 -24.08 22.54 0.29
CA GLY A 266 -23.19 21.53 -0.29
C GLY A 266 -23.56 20.12 0.16
N PHE A 267 -23.82 19.90 1.45
CA PHE A 267 -24.24 18.60 1.99
C PHE A 267 -25.62 18.15 1.47
N ASP A 268 -26.56 19.08 1.30
CA ASP A 268 -27.88 18.78 0.73
C ASP A 268 -27.75 18.32 -0.73
N ARG A 269 -26.91 19.01 -1.52
CA ARG A 269 -26.62 18.65 -2.92
C ARG A 269 -25.90 17.31 -3.02
N LEU A 270 -24.93 17.05 -2.15
CA LEU A 270 -24.23 15.77 -2.05
C LEU A 270 -25.22 14.63 -1.76
N LYS A 271 -26.04 14.79 -0.72
CA LYS A 271 -27.08 13.81 -0.37
C LYS A 271 -28.07 13.60 -1.51
N ALA A 272 -28.54 14.67 -2.15
CA ALA A 272 -29.44 14.58 -3.30
C ALA A 272 -28.83 13.81 -4.48
N ARG A 273 -27.51 13.95 -4.72
CA ARG A 273 -26.81 13.20 -5.78
C ARG A 273 -26.85 11.69 -5.54
N PHE A 274 -26.67 11.25 -4.30
CA PHE A 274 -26.74 9.83 -3.93
C PHE A 274 -28.18 9.31 -3.85
N LEU A 275 -29.13 10.08 -3.33
CA LEU A 275 -30.55 9.69 -3.33
C LEU A 275 -31.12 9.53 -4.74
N GLY A 276 -30.61 10.29 -5.71
CA GLY A 276 -30.92 10.09 -7.13
C GLY A 276 -30.51 8.71 -7.68
N LEU A 277 -29.59 8.01 -7.01
CA LEU A 277 -29.22 6.62 -7.35
C LEU A 277 -30.28 5.63 -6.87
N ASP A 278 -30.86 5.83 -5.69
CA ASP A 278 -31.87 4.94 -5.08
C ASP A 278 -33.15 4.90 -5.93
N ASN A 279 -33.64 6.07 -6.32
CA ASN A 279 -34.85 6.21 -7.15
C ASN A 279 -34.71 5.54 -8.53
N LYS A 280 -33.49 5.38 -9.05
CA LYS A 280 -33.21 4.64 -10.29
C LYS A 280 -33.05 3.14 -10.05
N TYR A 281 -32.39 2.76 -8.94
CA TYR A 281 -32.24 1.35 -8.53
C TYR A 281 -33.60 0.67 -8.34
N HIS A 282 -34.54 1.36 -7.68
CA HIS A 282 -35.90 0.86 -7.46
C HIS A 282 -36.74 0.75 -8.75
N TRP A 283 -36.50 1.64 -9.73
CA TRP A 283 -37.15 1.61 -11.04
C TRP A 283 -36.67 0.44 -11.92
N ASP A 284 -35.35 0.17 -11.94
CA ASP A 284 -34.77 -0.95 -12.70
C ASP A 284 -35.23 -2.31 -12.14
N GLN A 285 -35.40 -2.43 -10.82
CA GLN A 285 -35.89 -3.65 -10.18
C GLN A 285 -37.35 -3.95 -10.51
N GLN A 286 -38.21 -2.93 -10.65
CA GLN A 286 -39.61 -3.11 -11.09
C GLN A 286 -39.74 -3.41 -12.59
N GLN A 287 -38.81 -2.95 -13.45
CA GLN A 287 -38.82 -3.28 -14.87
C GLN A 287 -38.31 -4.69 -15.18
N THR A 288 -37.51 -5.30 -14.28
CA THR A 288 -36.99 -6.66 -14.51
C THR A 288 -38.10 -7.72 -14.44
N ASP A 289 -39.25 -7.43 -13.82
CA ASP A 289 -40.41 -8.32 -13.73
C ASP A 289 -41.47 -8.07 -14.83
N MET A 290 -41.34 -7.03 -15.65
CA MET A 290 -42.29 -6.76 -16.74
C MET A 290 -41.62 -6.27 -18.04
N LEU A 291 -41.61 -7.18 -19.01
CA LEU A 291 -41.49 -6.99 -20.48
C LEU A 291 -40.08 -7.08 -21.11
N GLN A 292 -39.71 -8.31 -21.46
CA GLN A 292 -39.14 -8.59 -22.80
C GLN A 292 -40.21 -8.35 -23.86
N GLN A 293 -40.20 -7.20 -24.55
CA GLN A 293 -40.52 -7.08 -25.99
C GLN A 293 -40.49 -5.61 -26.47
N GLN A 294 -39.62 -5.34 -27.46
CA GLN A 294 -39.74 -4.34 -28.54
C GLN A 294 -39.90 -2.86 -28.12
N LEU A 295 -39.14 -1.88 -28.58
CA LEU A 295 -38.50 -1.66 -29.87
C LEU A 295 -37.41 -0.59 -29.69
N GLN A 296 -36.36 -0.73 -30.50
CA GLN A 296 -35.24 0.17 -30.65
C GLN A 296 -35.70 1.52 -31.25
N GLN A 297 -35.65 2.60 -30.47
CA GLN A 297 -35.62 3.97 -30.97
C GLN A 297 -34.74 4.84 -30.07
N GLN A 298 -33.96 5.69 -30.72
CA GLN A 298 -32.89 6.51 -30.18
C GLN A 298 -33.39 7.46 -29.08
N SER A 299 -33.14 7.13 -27.81
CA SER A 299 -32.87 8.10 -26.76
C SER A 299 -31.54 7.73 -26.13
N ASN A 300 -30.71 8.74 -25.88
CA ASN A 300 -29.36 8.62 -25.36
C ASN A 300 -29.39 8.37 -23.84
N ASP A 301 -30.24 7.44 -23.37
CA ASP A 301 -30.38 7.11 -21.96
C ASP A 301 -29.22 6.21 -21.54
N GLN A 302 -28.06 6.84 -21.37
CA GLN A 302 -27.04 6.34 -20.48
C GLN A 302 -27.70 6.20 -19.11
N THR A 303 -28.06 4.99 -18.70
CA THR A 303 -28.11 4.64 -17.27
C THR A 303 -26.80 5.14 -16.67
N GLU A 304 -26.83 6.30 -15.99
CA GLU A 304 -25.67 6.91 -15.34
C GLU A 304 -25.24 6.03 -14.18
N PHE A 305 -24.52 4.97 -14.53
CA PHE A 305 -23.78 4.13 -13.63
C PHE A 305 -22.76 5.01 -12.89
N LEU A 306 -22.99 5.23 -11.60
CA LEU A 306 -22.02 5.93 -10.77
C LEU A 306 -20.82 5.01 -10.57
N SER A 307 -19.70 5.41 -11.18
CA SER A 307 -18.50 4.58 -11.08
C SER A 307 -17.99 4.57 -9.64
N LEU A 308 -17.43 3.47 -9.20
CA LEU A 308 -16.78 3.32 -7.90
C LEU A 308 -15.73 4.42 -7.69
N GLY A 309 -14.95 4.73 -8.73
CA GLY A 309 -14.00 5.86 -8.75
C GLY A 309 -14.60 7.19 -8.28
N LEU A 310 -15.86 7.43 -8.70
CA LEU A 310 -16.59 8.65 -8.41
C LEU A 310 -17.22 8.61 -7.02
N ILE A 311 -17.74 7.44 -6.59
CA ILE A 311 -18.19 7.24 -5.21
C ILE A 311 -17.08 7.56 -4.21
N HIS A 312 -15.88 7.03 -4.43
CA HIS A 312 -14.73 7.34 -3.60
C HIS A 312 -14.40 8.83 -3.63
N ALA A 313 -14.35 9.45 -4.83
CA ALA A 313 -14.05 10.88 -4.96
C ALA A 313 -15.03 11.76 -4.18
N TYR A 314 -16.32 11.39 -4.12
CA TYR A 314 -17.31 12.07 -3.29
C TYR A 314 -17.10 11.87 -1.79
N LEU A 315 -16.74 10.66 -1.36
CA LEU A 315 -16.60 10.36 0.08
C LEU A 315 -15.25 10.79 0.67
N HIS A 316 -14.19 10.78 -0.14
CA HIS A 316 -12.82 10.95 0.32
C HIS A 316 -12.58 12.27 1.08
N PRO A 317 -12.99 13.45 0.57
CA PRO A 317 -12.79 14.72 1.28
C PRO A 317 -13.38 14.71 2.69
N PHE A 318 -14.57 14.14 2.84
CA PHE A 318 -15.30 14.13 4.11
C PHE A 318 -14.84 13.01 5.04
N ALA A 319 -14.26 11.94 4.52
CA ALA A 319 -13.56 10.97 5.34
C ALA A 319 -12.31 11.58 5.99
N LEU A 320 -11.55 12.42 5.25
CA LEU A 320 -10.37 13.12 5.77
C LEU A 320 -10.73 14.07 6.93
N CYS A 321 -11.80 14.86 6.78
CA CYS A 321 -12.24 15.83 7.80
C CYS A 321 -13.31 15.29 8.77
N SER A 322 -13.57 13.99 8.79
CA SER A 322 -14.67 13.35 9.55
C SER A 322 -14.69 13.67 11.05
N ASN A 323 -13.52 13.89 11.65
CA ASN A 323 -13.39 14.28 13.07
C ASN A 323 -13.82 15.73 13.35
N TYR A 324 -13.92 16.57 12.31
CA TYR A 324 -14.34 17.97 12.40
C TYR A 324 -15.82 18.16 12.06
N LEU A 325 -16.51 17.14 11.56
CA LEU A 325 -17.96 17.17 11.30
C LEU A 325 -18.74 17.04 12.61
N SER A 326 -19.85 17.78 12.74
CA SER A 326 -20.79 17.59 13.85
C SER A 326 -21.50 16.24 13.73
N ASP A 327 -21.90 15.68 14.88
CA ASP A 327 -22.67 14.42 14.91
C ASP A 327 -24.02 14.56 14.18
N SER A 328 -24.62 15.76 14.20
CA SER A 328 -25.85 16.04 13.45
C SER A 328 -25.68 15.88 11.94
N VAL A 329 -24.53 16.31 11.39
CA VAL A 329 -24.23 16.20 9.96
C VAL A 329 -23.94 14.75 9.58
N VAL A 330 -23.22 14.02 10.44
CA VAL A 330 -22.94 12.61 10.23
C VAL A 330 -24.24 11.80 10.17
N GLU A 331 -25.17 12.06 11.09
CA GLU A 331 -26.45 11.36 11.16
C GLU A 331 -27.41 11.77 10.02
N GLU A 332 -27.51 13.05 9.71
CA GLU A 332 -28.47 13.56 8.71
C GLU A 332 -28.03 13.28 7.27
N TYR A 333 -26.73 13.38 6.98
CA TYR A 333 -26.21 13.31 5.61
C TYR A 333 -25.42 12.03 5.34
N PHE A 334 -24.41 11.69 6.16
CA PHE A 334 -23.50 10.60 5.83
C PHE A 334 -24.08 9.22 6.12
N LYS A 335 -24.87 9.04 7.20
CA LYS A 335 -25.56 7.78 7.48
C LYS A 335 -26.40 7.27 6.29
N PRO A 336 -27.35 8.04 5.72
CA PRO A 336 -28.12 7.56 4.57
C PRO A 336 -27.26 7.34 3.31
N ILE A 337 -26.24 8.18 3.08
CA ILE A 337 -25.32 8.00 1.94
C ILE A 337 -24.54 6.68 2.08
N VAL A 338 -23.98 6.39 3.25
CA VAL A 338 -23.21 5.18 3.48
C VAL A 338 -24.09 3.94 3.40
N THR A 339 -25.29 3.94 3.99
CA THR A 339 -26.24 2.83 3.86
C THR A 339 -26.57 2.53 2.40
N LEU A 340 -26.82 3.57 1.60
CA LEU A 340 -27.10 3.44 0.18
C LEU A 340 -25.89 2.87 -0.58
N ILE A 341 -24.68 3.33 -0.29
CA ILE A 341 -23.46 2.83 -0.93
C ILE A 341 -23.20 1.37 -0.56
N VAL A 342 -23.35 0.99 0.71
CA VAL A 342 -23.19 -0.40 1.16
C VAL A 342 -24.18 -1.32 0.43
N ASN A 343 -25.45 -0.89 0.33
CA ASN A 343 -26.47 -1.62 -0.43
C ASN A 343 -26.10 -1.72 -1.92
N TYR A 344 -25.68 -0.61 -2.54
CA TYR A 344 -25.23 -0.57 -3.93
C TYR A 344 -24.05 -1.53 -4.20
N LEU A 345 -23.02 -1.51 -3.35
CA LEU A 345 -21.83 -2.37 -3.47
C LEU A 345 -22.19 -3.85 -3.36
N SER A 346 -23.16 -4.21 -2.51
CA SER A 346 -23.62 -5.59 -2.35
C SER A 346 -24.37 -6.14 -3.57
N HIS A 347 -25.01 -5.27 -4.36
CA HIS A 347 -25.84 -5.65 -5.52
C HIS A 347 -25.18 -5.38 -6.88
N LEU A 348 -23.89 -5.02 -6.91
CA LEU A 348 -23.17 -4.80 -8.18
C LEU A 348 -23.25 -6.03 -9.09
N THR A 349 -23.49 -5.83 -10.38
CA THR A 349 -23.51 -6.90 -11.39
C THR A 349 -22.13 -7.12 -12.01
N ASP A 350 -21.87 -8.30 -12.57
CA ASP A 350 -20.59 -8.60 -13.22
C ASP A 350 -20.31 -7.69 -14.42
N ASP A 351 -21.35 -7.24 -15.14
CA ASP A 351 -21.18 -6.33 -16.27
C ASP A 351 -20.86 -4.90 -15.84
N GLN A 352 -21.34 -4.46 -14.67
CA GLN A 352 -20.89 -3.21 -14.04
C GLN A 352 -19.42 -3.29 -13.63
N ILE A 353 -18.99 -4.39 -13.00
CA ILE A 353 -17.58 -4.60 -12.63
C ILE A 353 -16.69 -4.66 -13.88
N LYS A 354 -17.13 -5.34 -14.96
CA LYS A 354 -16.39 -5.34 -16.24
C LYS A 354 -16.26 -3.94 -16.83
N ARG A 355 -17.31 -3.11 -16.80
CA ARG A 355 -17.23 -1.70 -17.24
C ARG A 355 -16.21 -0.92 -16.43
N GLU A 356 -16.15 -1.15 -15.13
CA GLU A 356 -15.14 -0.56 -14.27
C GLU A 356 -13.73 -1.02 -14.65
N THR A 357 -13.51 -2.32 -14.93
CA THR A 357 -12.16 -2.84 -15.23
C THR A 357 -11.54 -2.26 -16.49
N LYS A 358 -12.35 -1.80 -17.45
CA LYS A 358 -11.91 -1.23 -18.72
C LYS A 358 -11.48 0.23 -18.62
N LYS A 359 -11.82 0.93 -17.53
CA LYS A 359 -11.34 2.29 -17.27
C LYS A 359 -9.92 2.20 -16.69
N GLU A 360 -8.95 1.94 -17.56
CA GLU A 360 -7.55 1.55 -17.28
C GLU A 360 -6.68 2.59 -16.53
N LEU A 361 -7.25 3.64 -15.93
CA LEU A 361 -6.52 4.65 -15.15
C LEU A 361 -6.86 4.58 -13.67
N ARG A 362 -6.57 3.45 -13.02
CA ARG A 362 -6.79 3.29 -11.58
C ARG A 362 -5.49 3.59 -10.82
N LYS A 363 -5.60 4.38 -9.75
CA LYS A 363 -4.63 4.32 -8.65
C LYS A 363 -4.66 2.90 -8.09
N ASP A 364 -3.50 2.35 -7.76
CA ASP A 364 -3.34 0.94 -7.39
C ASP A 364 -4.14 0.53 -6.15
N ASP A 365 -4.68 1.47 -5.36
CA ASP A 365 -5.25 1.28 -4.03
C ASP A 365 -6.74 1.66 -3.93
N PHE A 366 -7.44 1.72 -5.05
CA PHE A 366 -8.80 2.26 -5.12
C PHE A 366 -9.81 1.61 -4.13
N ILE A 367 -9.89 0.28 -4.06
CA ILE A 367 -10.85 -0.43 -3.18
C ILE A 367 -10.41 -0.27 -1.73
N THR A 368 -9.10 -0.31 -1.47
CA THR A 368 -8.54 -0.05 -0.14
C THR A 368 -8.92 1.34 0.38
N SER A 369 -8.80 2.36 -0.48
CA SER A 369 -9.13 3.74 -0.15
C SER A 369 -10.64 3.93 0.05
N LEU A 370 -11.47 3.29 -0.78
CA LEU A 370 -12.92 3.27 -0.60
C LEU A 370 -13.33 2.61 0.73
N LYS A 371 -12.75 1.44 1.06
CA LYS A 371 -12.94 0.77 2.35
C LYS A 371 -12.60 1.75 3.49
N LEU A 372 -11.42 2.38 3.42
CA LEU A 372 -10.96 3.28 4.47
C LEU A 372 -11.91 4.46 4.66
N SER A 373 -12.34 5.11 3.57
CA SER A 373 -13.32 6.21 3.64
C SER A 373 -14.65 5.77 4.27
N LEU A 374 -15.18 4.62 3.86
CA LEU A 374 -16.44 4.10 4.43
C LEU A 374 -16.30 3.75 5.91
N CYS A 375 -15.24 3.03 6.29
CA CYS A 375 -14.99 2.67 7.69
C CYS A 375 -14.81 3.90 8.59
N THR A 376 -14.09 4.92 8.12
CA THR A 376 -13.88 6.17 8.86
C THR A 376 -15.20 6.90 9.09
N LEU A 377 -16.08 6.96 8.09
CA LEU A 377 -17.40 7.58 8.22
C LEU A 377 -18.34 6.76 9.12
N ILE A 378 -18.36 5.42 8.99
CA ILE A 378 -19.19 4.56 9.85
C ILE A 378 -18.82 4.69 11.33
N LYS A 379 -17.52 4.75 11.65
CA LYS A 379 -17.05 4.90 13.04
C LYS A 379 -17.54 6.18 13.71
N ARG A 380 -17.91 7.21 12.94
CA ARG A 380 -18.48 8.47 13.48
C ARG A 380 -19.99 8.40 13.68
N ILE A 381 -20.69 7.43 13.10
CA ILE A 381 -22.15 7.30 13.23
C ILE A 381 -22.46 6.74 14.63
N PRO A 382 -23.24 7.45 15.48
CA PRO A 382 -23.50 7.02 16.87
C PRO A 382 -24.21 5.66 17.00
N SER A 383 -24.97 5.26 15.98
CA SER A 383 -25.70 3.99 15.95
C SER A 383 -24.95 2.84 15.27
N SER A 384 -23.69 3.02 14.87
CA SER A 384 -22.96 1.96 14.18
C SER A 384 -22.48 0.89 15.14
N THR A 385 -22.52 -0.34 14.67
CA THR A 385 -22.04 -1.52 15.38
C THR A 385 -20.71 -2.00 14.80
N GLU A 386 -19.95 -2.80 15.55
CA GLU A 386 -18.77 -3.47 15.00
C GLU A 386 -19.14 -4.35 13.79
N ASP A 387 -20.35 -4.94 13.79
CA ASP A 387 -20.89 -5.73 12.68
C ASP A 387 -20.98 -4.91 11.38
N ASP A 388 -21.37 -3.64 11.43
CA ASP A 388 -21.44 -2.77 10.24
C ASP A 388 -20.05 -2.57 9.61
N ILE A 389 -19.01 -2.44 10.43
CA ILE A 389 -17.64 -2.36 9.96
C ILE A 389 -17.24 -3.69 9.32
N GLU A 390 -17.54 -4.82 9.98
CA GLU A 390 -17.26 -6.16 9.44
C GLU A 390 -17.94 -6.39 8.08
N THR A 391 -19.18 -5.92 7.89
CA THR A 391 -19.86 -6.04 6.60
C THR A 391 -19.13 -5.29 5.49
N ILE A 392 -18.62 -4.08 5.74
CA ILE A 392 -17.82 -3.33 4.75
C ILE A 392 -16.53 -4.06 4.43
N GLU A 393 -15.85 -4.60 5.45
CA GLU A 393 -14.62 -5.37 5.23
C GLU A 393 -14.87 -6.58 4.32
N LEU A 394 -15.92 -7.34 4.60
CA LEU A 394 -16.30 -8.50 3.80
C LEU A 394 -16.75 -8.11 2.38
N LEU A 395 -17.52 -7.04 2.23
CA LEU A 395 -17.92 -6.52 0.92
C LEU A 395 -16.70 -6.08 0.10
N SER A 396 -15.72 -5.44 0.73
CA SER A 396 -14.48 -5.01 0.06
C SER A 396 -13.67 -6.21 -0.43
N LEU A 397 -13.55 -7.26 0.40
CA LEU A 397 -12.90 -8.52 0.02
C LEU A 397 -13.63 -9.21 -1.15
N ASN A 398 -14.96 -9.30 -1.08
CA ASN A 398 -15.79 -9.87 -2.15
C ASN A 398 -15.68 -9.07 -3.45
N LEU A 399 -15.60 -7.74 -3.36
CA LEU A 399 -15.42 -6.87 -4.51
C LEU A 399 -14.05 -7.12 -5.18
N ILE A 400 -12.96 -7.19 -4.41
CA ILE A 400 -11.63 -7.59 -4.90
C ILE A 400 -11.67 -8.94 -5.59
N TYR A 401 -12.31 -9.93 -4.98
CA TYR A 401 -12.44 -11.26 -5.57
C TYR A 401 -13.11 -11.22 -6.95
N ARG A 402 -14.23 -10.50 -7.07
CA ARG A 402 -14.93 -10.34 -8.34
C ARG A 402 -14.10 -9.58 -9.38
N PHE A 403 -13.38 -8.55 -8.96
CA PHE A 403 -12.42 -7.84 -9.82
C PHE A 403 -11.31 -8.77 -10.32
N PHE A 404 -10.77 -9.63 -9.47
CA PHE A 404 -9.75 -10.59 -9.84
C PHE A 404 -10.28 -11.59 -10.88
N GLN A 405 -11.52 -12.06 -10.74
CA GLN A 405 -12.11 -13.00 -11.70
C GLN A 405 -12.39 -12.39 -13.07
N LEU A 406 -12.83 -11.13 -13.11
CA LEU A 406 -13.37 -10.51 -14.32
C LEU A 406 -12.35 -9.65 -15.09
N SER A 407 -11.18 -9.37 -14.52
CA SER A 407 -10.18 -8.47 -15.10
C SER A 407 -9.15 -9.16 -16.00
N SER A 408 -8.51 -8.35 -16.86
CA SER A 408 -7.32 -8.72 -17.64
C SER A 408 -6.12 -9.01 -16.73
N PHE A 409 -5.02 -9.54 -17.28
CA PHE A 409 -3.82 -9.84 -16.49
C PHE A 409 -3.31 -8.64 -15.67
N ASN A 410 -3.26 -7.44 -16.26
CA ASN A 410 -2.85 -6.23 -15.55
C ASN A 410 -3.81 -5.87 -14.41
N GLY A 411 -5.12 -6.01 -14.65
CA GLY A 411 -6.12 -5.83 -13.59
C GLY A 411 -6.02 -6.87 -12.47
N LYS A 412 -5.68 -8.13 -12.79
CA LYS A 412 -5.40 -9.17 -11.78
C LYS A 412 -4.19 -8.79 -10.92
N MET A 413 -3.12 -8.26 -11.52
CA MET A 413 -1.93 -7.79 -10.77
C MET A 413 -2.29 -6.64 -9.82
N ASN A 414 -3.07 -5.65 -10.27
CA ASN A 414 -3.52 -4.55 -9.42
C ASN A 414 -4.41 -5.07 -8.28
N THR A 415 -5.34 -5.96 -8.60
CA THR A 415 -6.23 -6.58 -7.60
C THR A 415 -5.44 -7.40 -6.56
N LEU A 416 -4.35 -8.07 -6.95
CA LEU A 416 -3.47 -8.75 -6.01
C LEU A 416 -2.72 -7.78 -5.10
N ASN A 417 -2.23 -6.66 -5.64
CA ASN A 417 -1.60 -5.60 -4.83
C ASN A 417 -2.59 -5.00 -3.82
N GLU A 418 -3.85 -4.80 -4.23
CA GLU A 418 -4.93 -4.36 -3.31
C GLU A 418 -5.22 -5.40 -2.24
N LEU A 419 -5.32 -6.68 -2.61
CA LEU A 419 -5.55 -7.77 -1.67
C LEU A 419 -4.43 -7.86 -0.63
N ILE A 420 -3.17 -7.78 -1.05
CA ILE A 420 -2.00 -7.78 -0.16
C ILE A 420 -2.05 -6.61 0.84
N ARG A 421 -2.53 -5.43 0.42
CA ARG A 421 -2.73 -4.27 1.32
C ARG A 421 -3.91 -4.42 2.27
N LEU A 422 -4.99 -5.09 1.84
CA LEU A 422 -6.20 -5.23 2.64
C LEU A 422 -6.10 -6.30 3.71
N LEU A 423 -5.50 -7.47 3.39
CA LEU A 423 -5.44 -8.62 4.29
C LEU A 423 -4.89 -8.31 5.71
N PRO A 424 -3.80 -7.52 5.87
CA PRO A 424 -3.29 -7.18 7.20
C PRO A 424 -4.22 -6.27 8.02
N ASN A 425 -5.05 -5.47 7.35
CA ASN A 425 -5.86 -4.40 7.94
C ASN A 425 -7.33 -4.81 8.17
N THR A 426 -7.65 -6.09 8.02
CA THR A 426 -8.99 -6.67 8.19
C THR A 426 -9.01 -7.66 9.35
N ASN A 427 -10.18 -7.87 9.98
CA ASN A 427 -10.31 -8.80 11.10
C ASN A 427 -9.81 -10.21 10.72
N SER A 428 -8.82 -10.72 11.45
CA SER A 428 -8.09 -11.96 11.10
C SER A 428 -9.00 -13.19 11.08
N LEU A 429 -10.05 -13.23 11.92
CA LEU A 429 -11.01 -14.34 11.95
C LEU A 429 -11.86 -14.40 10.67
N ARG A 430 -12.38 -13.24 10.24
CA ARG A 430 -13.22 -13.13 9.04
C ARG A 430 -12.42 -13.37 7.76
N VAL A 431 -11.20 -12.86 7.71
CA VAL A 431 -10.28 -13.13 6.60
C VAL A 431 -10.03 -14.65 6.48
N GLY A 432 -9.84 -15.35 7.59
CA GLY A 432 -9.68 -16.80 7.60
C GLY A 432 -10.89 -17.55 7.05
N GLN A 433 -12.09 -17.20 7.50
CA GLN A 433 -13.35 -17.75 6.99
C GLN A 433 -13.49 -17.49 5.48
N TRP A 434 -13.32 -16.24 5.07
CA TRP A 434 -13.43 -15.83 3.67
C TRP A 434 -12.43 -16.53 2.74
N ILE A 435 -11.16 -16.66 3.15
CA ILE A 435 -10.11 -17.39 2.40
C ILE A 435 -10.54 -18.85 2.18
N THR A 436 -11.11 -19.47 3.22
CA THR A 436 -11.56 -20.86 3.21
C THR A 436 -12.78 -21.04 2.30
N ASP A 437 -13.79 -20.19 2.44
CA ASP A 437 -15.05 -20.27 1.70
C ASP A 437 -14.83 -20.11 0.19
N ILE A 438 -13.97 -19.18 -0.20
CA ILE A 438 -13.66 -18.91 -1.61
C ILE A 438 -12.69 -19.95 -2.19
N LYS A 439 -11.95 -20.68 -1.35
CA LYS A 439 -10.79 -21.49 -1.74
C LYS A 439 -9.79 -20.65 -2.54
N LEU A 440 -9.43 -19.50 -1.98
CA LEU A 440 -8.64 -18.46 -2.64
C LEU A 440 -7.38 -19.02 -3.32
N LEU A 441 -6.64 -19.89 -2.63
CA LEU A 441 -5.39 -20.44 -3.15
C LEU A 441 -5.58 -21.28 -4.41
N LYS A 442 -6.66 -22.06 -4.49
CA LYS A 442 -7.03 -22.83 -5.69
C LYS A 442 -7.32 -21.93 -6.89
N LEU A 443 -7.92 -20.77 -6.64
CA LEU A 443 -8.22 -19.78 -7.67
C LEU A 443 -6.94 -19.06 -8.14
N LEU A 444 -6.08 -18.66 -7.20
CA LEU A 444 -4.82 -17.97 -7.49
C LEU A 444 -3.84 -18.85 -8.28
N LEU A 445 -3.78 -20.14 -7.97
CA LEU A 445 -2.84 -21.09 -8.61
C LEU A 445 -3.38 -21.71 -9.91
N ARG A 446 -4.55 -21.29 -10.40
CA ARG A 446 -5.15 -21.86 -11.60
C ARG A 446 -4.46 -21.40 -12.89
N GLU A 447 -4.09 -20.14 -12.96
CA GLU A 447 -3.64 -19.44 -14.18
C GLU A 447 -2.41 -18.56 -13.89
N ASN A 448 -1.77 -18.05 -14.94
CA ASN A 448 -0.69 -17.05 -14.86
C ASN A 448 0.60 -17.43 -14.14
N LEU A 449 0.76 -18.68 -13.69
CA LEU A 449 1.96 -19.18 -13.01
C LEU A 449 3.25 -19.16 -13.87
N HIS A 450 3.12 -18.94 -15.17
CA HIS A 450 4.27 -18.79 -16.07
C HIS A 450 4.96 -17.43 -15.89
N GLN A 451 4.25 -16.42 -15.36
CA GLN A 451 4.78 -15.09 -15.08
C GLN A 451 5.33 -15.03 -13.65
N LEU A 452 6.63 -14.75 -13.50
CA LEU A 452 7.28 -14.70 -12.18
C LEU A 452 6.67 -13.64 -11.26
N GLN A 453 6.38 -12.44 -11.79
CA GLN A 453 5.80 -11.33 -11.03
C GLN A 453 4.46 -11.70 -10.38
N TYR A 454 3.63 -12.47 -11.08
CA TYR A 454 2.36 -12.96 -10.54
C TYR A 454 2.60 -13.95 -9.39
N VAL A 455 3.54 -14.88 -9.58
CA VAL A 455 3.89 -15.88 -8.55
C VAL A 455 4.46 -15.22 -7.29
N GLU A 456 5.25 -14.15 -7.42
CA GLU A 456 5.75 -13.38 -6.27
C GLU A 456 4.63 -12.73 -5.45
N LYS A 457 3.55 -12.26 -6.10
CA LYS A 457 2.37 -11.73 -5.41
C LYS A 457 1.56 -12.83 -4.72
N VAL A 458 1.40 -13.99 -5.37
CA VAL A 458 0.77 -15.16 -4.74
C VAL A 458 1.58 -15.64 -3.54
N GLU A 459 2.92 -15.64 -3.64
CA GLU A 459 3.82 -15.97 -2.53
C GLU A 459 3.59 -15.07 -1.32
N GLU A 460 3.39 -13.77 -1.52
CA GLU A 460 3.11 -12.83 -0.42
C GLU A 460 1.79 -13.12 0.30
N ILE A 461 0.77 -13.55 -0.45
CA ILE A 461 -0.52 -14.00 0.11
C ILE A 461 -0.33 -15.31 0.89
N ILE A 462 0.43 -16.28 0.36
CA ILE A 462 0.73 -17.54 1.07
C ILE A 462 1.48 -17.25 2.37
N ARG A 463 2.47 -16.35 2.33
CA ARG A 463 3.19 -15.87 3.52
C ARG A 463 2.26 -15.26 4.57
N PHE A 464 1.26 -14.48 4.16
CA PHE A 464 0.23 -14.01 5.07
C PHE A 464 -0.56 -15.17 5.69
N MET A 465 -0.98 -16.16 4.89
CA MET A 465 -1.70 -17.35 5.38
C MET A 465 -0.86 -18.16 6.38
N ILE A 466 0.45 -18.32 6.15
CA ILE A 466 1.37 -18.98 7.07
C ILE A 466 1.42 -18.23 8.40
N ARG A 467 1.65 -16.91 8.36
CA ARG A 467 1.77 -16.07 9.57
C ARG A 467 0.50 -16.04 10.41
N LYS A 468 -0.67 -16.15 9.77
CA LYS A 468 -1.98 -16.19 10.43
C LYS A 468 -2.45 -17.62 10.77
N LEU A 469 -1.61 -18.63 10.53
CA LEU A 469 -1.91 -20.05 10.78
C LEU A 469 -3.16 -20.55 10.02
N LEU A 470 -3.42 -19.98 8.84
CA LEU A 470 -4.56 -20.32 7.98
C LEU A 470 -4.24 -21.40 6.94
N LEU A 471 -2.95 -21.72 6.74
CA LEU A 471 -2.51 -22.66 5.70
C LEU A 471 -2.70 -24.12 6.15
N THR A 472 -3.62 -24.83 5.50
CA THR A 472 -3.97 -26.23 5.78
C THR A 472 -3.12 -27.24 4.98
N SER A 473 -3.27 -28.54 5.26
CA SER A 473 -2.65 -29.60 4.45
C SER A 473 -3.20 -29.64 3.02
N ASP A 474 -4.50 -29.40 2.86
CA ASP A 474 -5.17 -29.38 1.56
C ASP A 474 -4.65 -28.22 0.70
N ASP A 475 -4.34 -27.08 1.32
CA ASP A 475 -3.70 -25.94 0.65
C ASP A 475 -2.29 -26.28 0.14
N LEU A 476 -1.52 -27.06 0.91
CA LEU A 476 -0.21 -27.55 0.47
C LEU A 476 -0.32 -28.51 -0.70
N ASP A 477 -1.35 -29.36 -0.73
CA ASP A 477 -1.63 -30.22 -1.89
C ASP A 477 -1.97 -29.37 -3.11
N ILE A 478 -2.78 -28.32 -2.97
CA ILE A 478 -3.09 -27.40 -4.08
C ILE A 478 -1.81 -26.74 -4.62
N ILE A 479 -0.91 -26.27 -3.74
CA ILE A 479 0.39 -25.71 -4.16
C ILE A 479 1.21 -26.75 -4.89
N TRP A 480 1.31 -27.96 -4.33
CA TRP A 480 2.12 -29.03 -4.88
C TRP A 480 1.58 -29.59 -6.21
N GLU A 481 0.26 -29.68 -6.37
CA GLU A 481 -0.38 -30.19 -7.58
C GLU A 481 -0.34 -29.18 -8.72
N SER A 482 -0.18 -27.89 -8.44
CA SER A 482 -0.19 -26.81 -9.44
C SER A 482 0.91 -26.92 -10.51
N GLN A 483 2.00 -27.67 -10.25
CA GLN A 483 3.10 -27.91 -11.18
C GLN A 483 2.89 -29.13 -12.10
N ILE A 484 1.99 -30.05 -11.74
CA ILE A 484 1.88 -31.35 -12.40
C ILE A 484 1.41 -31.17 -13.85
N GLY A 485 2.19 -31.68 -14.81
CA GLY A 485 1.86 -31.64 -16.23
C GLY A 485 1.96 -30.24 -16.88
N LYS A 486 2.55 -29.25 -16.21
CA LYS A 486 2.72 -27.88 -16.72
C LYS A 486 4.09 -27.65 -17.39
N HIS A 487 4.23 -26.50 -18.05
CA HIS A 487 5.48 -26.09 -18.70
C HIS A 487 6.63 -25.91 -17.69
N GLU A 488 7.86 -26.07 -18.14
CA GLU A 488 9.08 -25.99 -17.31
C GLU A 488 9.19 -24.68 -16.51
N THR A 489 8.81 -23.55 -17.10
CA THR A 489 8.78 -22.25 -16.43
C THR A 489 7.88 -22.24 -15.20
N ILE A 490 6.69 -22.85 -15.29
CA ILE A 490 5.72 -22.91 -14.19
C ILE A 490 6.30 -23.75 -13.05
N ILE A 491 6.87 -24.91 -13.39
CA ILE A 491 7.49 -25.82 -12.42
C ILE A 491 8.63 -25.10 -11.68
N LYS A 492 9.51 -24.40 -12.41
CA LYS A 492 10.60 -23.62 -11.83
C LYS A 492 10.09 -22.52 -10.90
N ASN A 493 9.05 -21.78 -11.30
CA ASN A 493 8.48 -20.70 -10.48
C ASN A 493 7.89 -21.24 -9.17
N ILE A 494 7.12 -22.33 -9.23
CA ILE A 494 6.54 -22.97 -8.03
C ILE A 494 7.64 -23.51 -7.11
N PHE A 495 8.67 -24.14 -7.68
CA PHE A 495 9.78 -24.68 -6.89
C PHE A 495 10.55 -23.57 -6.20
N ASN A 496 10.83 -22.47 -6.91
CA ASN A 496 11.48 -21.30 -6.31
C ASN A 496 10.62 -20.66 -5.21
N MET A 497 9.30 -20.58 -5.41
CA MET A 497 8.35 -20.09 -4.41
C MET A 497 8.37 -20.98 -3.15
N LEU A 498 8.29 -22.31 -3.29
CA LEU A 498 8.38 -23.25 -2.16
C LEU A 498 9.71 -23.14 -1.43
N THR A 499 10.83 -22.99 -2.16
CA THR A 499 12.15 -22.79 -1.57
C THR A 499 12.21 -21.52 -0.72
N ARG A 500 11.62 -20.41 -1.19
CA ARG A 500 11.59 -19.15 -0.43
C ARG A 500 10.66 -19.21 0.78
N LEU A 501 9.52 -19.90 0.66
CA LEU A 501 8.57 -20.09 1.76
C LEU A 501 9.04 -21.10 2.81
N ALA A 502 10.05 -21.93 2.49
CA ALA A 502 10.51 -23.02 3.35
C ALA A 502 10.87 -22.59 4.79
N LEU A 503 11.44 -21.39 4.93
CA LEU A 503 11.83 -20.82 6.22
C LEU A 503 10.65 -20.38 7.09
N GLU A 504 9.49 -20.14 6.48
CA GLU A 504 8.30 -19.67 7.18
C GLU A 504 7.37 -20.83 7.56
N PHE A 505 7.50 -22.00 6.93
CA PHE A 505 6.65 -23.15 7.22
C PHE A 505 6.91 -23.73 8.62
N SER A 506 5.82 -24.18 9.26
CA SER A 506 5.92 -24.98 10.47
C SER A 506 6.52 -26.37 10.18
N MET A 507 7.06 -27.02 11.22
CA MET A 507 7.61 -28.37 11.10
C MET A 507 6.60 -29.40 10.57
N ASN A 508 5.32 -29.26 10.93
CA ASN A 508 4.26 -30.15 10.45
C ASN A 508 4.01 -29.96 8.95
N GLN A 509 3.96 -28.72 8.48
CA GLN A 509 3.78 -28.39 7.06
C GLN A 509 4.96 -28.88 6.22
N LEU A 510 6.20 -28.70 6.71
CA LEU A 510 7.39 -29.24 6.06
C LEU A 510 7.34 -30.76 5.96
N ASN A 511 7.01 -31.45 7.07
CA ASN A 511 6.91 -32.91 7.08
C ASN A 511 5.87 -33.43 6.09
N TYR A 512 4.74 -32.75 5.99
CA TYR A 512 3.70 -33.06 5.01
C TYR A 512 4.25 -32.94 3.58
N LEU A 513 4.91 -31.83 3.27
CA LEU A 513 5.51 -31.59 1.96
C LEU A 513 6.57 -32.65 1.59
N PHE A 514 7.41 -33.07 2.55
CA PHE A 514 8.35 -34.18 2.35
C PHE A 514 7.65 -35.51 2.04
N ASN A 515 6.49 -35.78 2.65
CA ASN A 515 5.71 -36.97 2.31
C ASN A 515 5.13 -36.87 0.89
N CYS A 516 4.67 -35.69 0.47
CA CYS A 516 4.21 -35.46 -0.91
C CYS A 516 5.36 -35.71 -1.92
N PHE A 517 6.58 -35.26 -1.62
CA PHE A 517 7.76 -35.55 -2.42
C PHE A 517 8.03 -37.05 -2.54
N LYS A 518 8.04 -37.79 -1.41
CA LYS A 518 8.22 -39.25 -1.40
C LYS A 518 7.18 -39.98 -2.24
N GLN A 519 5.92 -39.56 -2.17
CA GLN A 519 4.84 -40.17 -2.96
C GLN A 519 5.00 -39.87 -4.45
N SER A 520 5.38 -38.63 -4.79
CA SER A 520 5.59 -38.23 -6.19
C SER A 520 6.74 -39.00 -6.86
N TRP A 521 7.78 -39.35 -6.10
CA TRP A 521 8.97 -40.08 -6.59
C TRP A 521 8.62 -41.41 -7.29
N LYS A 522 7.64 -42.13 -6.73
CA LYS A 522 7.19 -43.43 -7.25
C LYS A 522 6.57 -43.34 -8.64
N LYS A 523 5.86 -42.23 -8.93
CA LYS A 523 5.14 -42.00 -10.19
C LYS A 523 5.90 -41.10 -11.18
N ALA A 524 6.99 -40.47 -10.74
CA ALA A 524 7.71 -39.45 -11.52
C ALA A 524 8.57 -40.03 -12.66
N THR A 525 8.61 -39.31 -13.78
CA THR A 525 9.54 -39.52 -14.91
C THR A 525 10.99 -39.15 -14.53
N LYS A 526 11.99 -39.58 -15.31
CA LYS A 526 13.42 -39.25 -15.08
C LYS A 526 13.64 -37.75 -14.85
N ARG A 527 13.10 -36.90 -15.74
CA ARG A 527 13.23 -35.43 -15.67
C ARG A 527 12.55 -34.83 -14.44
N GLN A 528 11.41 -35.38 -14.01
CA GLN A 528 10.75 -34.94 -12.78
C GLN A 528 11.54 -35.34 -11.53
N ARG A 529 12.20 -36.51 -11.54
CA ARG A 529 13.07 -36.96 -10.46
C ARG A 529 14.31 -36.07 -10.31
N GLU A 530 14.96 -35.69 -11.41
CA GLU A 530 16.09 -34.72 -11.40
C GLU A 530 15.67 -33.39 -10.76
N ARG A 531 14.53 -32.84 -11.18
CA ARG A 531 14.02 -31.58 -10.62
C ARG A 531 13.65 -31.69 -9.14
N LEU A 532 13.11 -32.85 -8.72
CA LEU A 532 12.78 -33.07 -7.32
C LEU A 532 14.04 -33.09 -6.44
N ILE A 533 15.12 -33.70 -6.94
CA ILE A 533 16.44 -33.67 -6.30
C ILE A 533 16.91 -32.22 -6.15
N ASP A 534 16.81 -31.41 -7.21
CA ASP A 534 17.19 -29.98 -7.13
C ASP A 534 16.35 -29.22 -6.09
N LEU A 535 15.03 -29.44 -6.06
CA LEU A 535 14.13 -28.79 -5.11
C LEU A 535 14.50 -29.11 -3.66
N ILE A 536 14.61 -30.39 -3.30
CA ILE A 536 14.93 -30.77 -1.92
C ILE A 536 16.32 -30.28 -1.51
N THR A 537 17.24 -30.18 -2.47
CA THR A 537 18.58 -29.62 -2.23
C THR A 537 18.51 -28.14 -1.91
N MET A 538 17.79 -27.36 -2.71
CA MET A 538 17.55 -25.94 -2.45
C MET A 538 16.86 -25.71 -1.10
N LEU A 539 15.89 -26.57 -0.78
CA LEU A 539 15.18 -26.58 0.50
C LEU A 539 16.12 -26.81 1.70
N ALA A 540 17.03 -27.78 1.62
CA ALA A 540 18.04 -28.02 2.65
C ALA A 540 19.09 -26.91 2.75
N GLU A 541 19.40 -26.21 1.65
CA GLU A 541 20.32 -25.07 1.65
C GLU A 541 19.78 -23.89 2.46
N GLN A 542 18.47 -23.65 2.39
CA GLN A 542 17.81 -22.57 3.14
C GLN A 542 17.73 -22.86 4.65
N ASP A 543 17.67 -24.12 5.08
CA ASP A 543 17.45 -24.53 6.49
C ASP A 543 18.48 -23.97 7.48
N THR A 544 18.05 -23.17 8.46
CA THR A 544 18.90 -22.61 9.51
C THR A 544 19.14 -23.57 10.68
N ASP A 545 18.20 -24.48 10.95
CA ASP A 545 18.14 -25.24 12.20
C ASP A 545 18.65 -26.68 12.03
N GLY A 546 18.91 -27.10 10.79
CA GLY A 546 19.57 -28.35 10.43
C GLY A 546 18.67 -29.60 10.43
N MET A 547 17.45 -29.52 10.96
CA MET A 547 16.51 -30.64 10.98
C MET A 547 16.03 -31.03 9.57
N MET A 548 15.78 -30.04 8.72
CA MET A 548 15.33 -30.24 7.34
C MET A 548 16.49 -30.72 6.47
N MET A 549 17.70 -30.25 6.75
CA MET A 549 18.93 -30.74 6.17
C MET A 549 19.14 -32.24 6.45
N GLN A 550 18.98 -32.67 7.72
CA GLN A 550 19.11 -34.08 8.09
C GLN A 550 18.08 -34.96 7.34
N LYS A 551 16.81 -34.55 7.34
CA LYS A 551 15.74 -35.30 6.62
C LYS A 551 15.99 -35.37 5.12
N THR A 552 16.50 -34.31 4.52
CA THR A 552 16.85 -34.26 3.10
C THR A 552 18.01 -35.20 2.78
N LEU A 553 19.04 -35.22 3.62
CA LEU A 553 20.19 -36.13 3.45
C LEU A 553 19.74 -37.59 3.53
N ASP A 554 18.94 -37.95 4.55
CA ASP A 554 18.39 -39.31 4.68
C ASP A 554 17.54 -39.68 3.44
N LEU A 555 16.73 -38.74 2.93
CA LEU A 555 15.91 -38.94 1.72
C LEU A 555 16.74 -39.13 0.43
N LEU A 556 17.75 -38.29 0.21
CA LEU A 556 18.65 -38.37 -0.94
C LEU A 556 19.43 -39.69 -0.93
N TRP A 557 19.81 -40.14 0.25
CA TRP A 557 20.48 -41.43 0.45
C TRP A 557 19.54 -42.60 0.14
N ASP A 558 18.32 -42.59 0.69
CA ASP A 558 17.30 -43.60 0.40
C ASP A 558 17.02 -43.69 -1.12
N TRP A 559 16.97 -42.54 -1.81
CA TRP A 559 16.81 -42.50 -3.26
C TRP A 559 18.03 -43.02 -4.00
N ALA A 560 19.25 -42.65 -3.57
CA ALA A 560 20.50 -43.13 -4.18
C ALA A 560 20.63 -44.66 -4.09
N ILE A 561 20.22 -45.27 -2.98
CA ILE A 561 20.23 -46.74 -2.77
C ILE A 561 19.07 -47.41 -3.52
N SER A 562 17.88 -46.83 -3.51
CA SER A 562 16.67 -47.43 -4.10
C SER A 562 16.74 -47.56 -5.62
N LEU A 563 17.66 -46.87 -6.29
CA LEU A 563 17.78 -46.80 -7.75
C LEU A 563 18.60 -47.95 -8.34
N LYS A 564 18.01 -49.15 -8.43
CA LYS A 564 18.56 -50.27 -9.23
C LYS A 564 18.69 -49.99 -10.75
N PHE A 565 18.19 -48.85 -11.26
CA PHE A 565 17.90 -48.69 -12.70
C PHE A 565 18.34 -47.36 -13.39
N SER A 566 19.06 -46.44 -12.74
CA SER A 566 19.63 -45.27 -13.45
C SER A 566 20.85 -44.68 -12.74
N THR A 567 22.01 -44.82 -13.37
CA THR A 567 23.29 -44.25 -12.87
C THR A 567 23.27 -42.74 -12.76
N ASP A 568 22.54 -42.05 -13.64
CA ASP A 568 22.48 -40.58 -13.68
C ASP A 568 21.74 -40.01 -12.47
N LEU A 569 20.59 -40.58 -12.11
CA LEU A 569 19.81 -40.15 -10.95
C LEU A 569 20.51 -40.48 -9.63
N MET A 570 21.21 -41.62 -9.57
CA MET A 570 22.05 -41.98 -8.43
C MET A 570 23.17 -40.94 -8.26
N ASN A 571 23.93 -40.65 -9.32
CA ASN A 571 25.00 -39.66 -9.28
C ASN A 571 24.46 -38.24 -8.95
N ALA A 572 23.29 -37.86 -9.47
CA ALA A 572 22.65 -36.57 -9.15
C ALA A 572 22.24 -36.46 -7.67
N SER A 573 21.70 -37.54 -7.10
CA SER A 573 21.32 -37.61 -5.68
C SER A 573 22.55 -37.54 -4.78
N LEU A 574 23.61 -38.29 -5.11
CA LEU A 574 24.89 -38.29 -4.39
C LEU A 574 25.60 -36.93 -4.48
N LYS A 575 25.62 -36.31 -5.67
CA LYS A 575 26.17 -34.97 -5.87
C LYS A 575 25.44 -33.93 -5.01
N SER A 576 24.12 -34.01 -4.96
CA SER A 576 23.30 -33.14 -4.13
C SER A 576 23.53 -33.38 -2.62
N HIS A 577 23.66 -34.65 -2.23
CA HIS A 577 23.99 -35.05 -0.87
C HIS A 577 25.36 -34.49 -0.44
N ALA A 578 26.37 -34.58 -1.31
CA ALA A 578 27.69 -33.96 -1.09
C ALA A 578 27.61 -32.43 -1.02
N LYS A 579 26.81 -31.80 -1.89
CA LYS A 579 26.63 -30.35 -1.95
C LYS A 579 26.08 -29.80 -0.62
N ILE A 580 25.03 -30.41 -0.08
CA ILE A 580 24.45 -30.02 1.21
C ILE A 580 25.50 -30.11 2.33
N LEU A 581 26.28 -31.20 2.35
CA LEU A 581 27.34 -31.40 3.34
C LEU A 581 28.54 -30.46 3.13
N SER A 582 28.75 -29.91 1.93
CA SER A 582 29.83 -28.96 1.62
C SER A 582 29.60 -27.54 2.16
N CYS A 583 28.38 -27.20 2.59
CA CYS A 583 28.06 -25.88 3.12
C CYS A 583 28.79 -25.62 4.46
N ASN A 584 29.98 -25.02 4.39
CA ASN A 584 30.85 -24.75 5.55
C ASN A 584 30.34 -23.65 6.50
N ASN A 585 29.31 -22.91 6.11
CA ASN A 585 28.86 -21.71 6.85
C ASN A 585 27.99 -22.02 8.09
N LYS A 586 27.69 -23.30 8.39
CA LYS A 586 26.77 -23.71 9.46
C LYS A 586 27.44 -24.73 10.39
N PRO A 587 27.60 -24.44 11.70
CA PRO A 587 28.36 -25.30 12.64
C PRO A 587 27.78 -26.71 12.80
N PHE A 588 26.46 -26.87 12.62
CA PHE A 588 25.78 -28.17 12.64
C PHE A 588 26.16 -29.10 11.48
N VAL A 589 26.56 -28.55 10.33
CA VAL A 589 26.94 -29.34 9.14
C VAL A 589 28.18 -30.20 9.42
N CYS A 590 29.13 -29.70 10.22
CA CYS A 590 30.31 -30.47 10.63
C CYS A 590 29.96 -31.69 11.49
N GLN A 591 28.93 -31.59 12.34
CA GLN A 591 28.42 -32.73 13.10
C GLN A 591 27.75 -33.74 12.17
N LEU A 592 26.90 -33.27 11.24
CA LEU A 592 26.26 -34.12 10.25
C LEU A 592 27.26 -34.87 9.36
N ARG A 593 28.34 -34.24 8.91
CA ARG A 593 29.41 -34.91 8.14
C ARG A 593 30.01 -36.08 8.91
N SER A 594 30.28 -35.88 10.21
CA SER A 594 30.86 -36.93 11.06
C SER A 594 29.88 -38.09 11.25
N VAL A 595 28.60 -37.78 11.48
CA VAL A 595 27.52 -38.79 11.58
C VAL A 595 27.39 -39.57 10.27
N TRP A 596 27.39 -38.90 9.13
CA TRP A 596 27.28 -39.54 7.82
C TRP A 596 28.52 -40.35 7.45
N LEU A 597 29.74 -39.89 7.74
CA LEU A 597 30.95 -40.68 7.57
C LEU A 597 30.91 -41.96 8.42
N GLY A 598 30.40 -41.87 9.65
CA GLY A 598 30.15 -43.03 10.51
C GLY A 598 29.12 -44.00 9.91
N LYS A 599 27.97 -43.49 9.44
CA LYS A 599 26.94 -44.30 8.75
C LYS A 599 27.51 -44.97 7.49
N LEU A 600 28.19 -44.22 6.63
CA LEU A 600 28.79 -44.73 5.40
C LEU A 600 29.87 -45.79 5.67
N ALA A 601 30.74 -45.56 6.66
CA ALA A 601 31.71 -46.56 7.10
C ALA A 601 31.03 -47.83 7.63
N SER A 602 29.86 -47.72 8.28
CA SER A 602 29.10 -48.89 8.72
C SER A 602 28.53 -49.69 7.55
N TYR A 603 28.04 -49.04 6.49
CA TYR A 603 27.59 -49.72 5.27
C TYR A 603 28.73 -50.41 4.53
N LEU A 604 29.95 -49.87 4.60
CA LEU A 604 31.14 -50.47 4.01
C LEU A 604 31.72 -51.65 4.82
N LYS A 605 31.30 -51.81 6.09
CA LYS A 605 31.74 -52.90 6.98
C LYS A 605 30.91 -54.19 6.83
N ILE A 606 29.79 -54.16 6.10
CA ILE A 606 28.80 -55.25 6.05
C ILE A 606 29.38 -56.51 5.36
N GLU A 607 29.06 -57.67 5.94
CA GLU A 607 29.37 -59.03 5.48
C GLU A 607 28.69 -59.41 4.14
N PRO A 608 29.16 -60.46 3.44
CA PRO A 608 28.89 -60.70 2.01
C PRO A 608 27.44 -60.99 1.58
N ASN A 609 26.42 -60.91 2.45
CA ASN A 609 25.08 -61.44 2.15
C ASN A 609 23.89 -60.51 2.45
N SER A 610 24.08 -59.20 2.67
CA SER A 610 22.96 -58.26 2.73
C SER A 610 23.25 -56.95 2.01
N ASP A 611 22.51 -56.72 0.92
CA ASP A 611 22.41 -55.50 0.10
C ASP A 611 23.69 -54.99 -0.61
N GLU A 612 24.19 -55.76 -1.59
CA GLU A 612 25.24 -55.33 -2.55
C GLU A 612 24.95 -53.97 -3.23
N GLY A 613 23.68 -53.58 -3.35
CA GLY A 613 23.26 -52.32 -3.97
C GLY A 613 23.73 -51.05 -3.25
N CYS A 614 24.09 -51.15 -1.96
CA CYS A 614 24.48 -50.01 -1.12
C CYS A 614 25.99 -49.71 -1.18
N LEU A 615 26.82 -50.69 -1.58
CA LEU A 615 28.29 -50.60 -1.51
C LEU A 615 28.86 -49.54 -2.45
N LEU A 616 28.44 -49.52 -3.71
CA LEU A 616 28.94 -48.57 -4.71
C LEU A 616 28.53 -47.12 -4.40
N PRO A 617 27.25 -46.80 -4.07
CA PRO A 617 26.87 -45.48 -3.58
C PRO A 617 27.64 -45.07 -2.32
N ALA A 618 27.84 -45.98 -1.36
CA ALA A 618 28.55 -45.70 -0.11
C ALA A 618 30.01 -45.36 -0.35
N ALA A 619 30.72 -46.14 -1.16
CA ALA A 619 32.13 -45.88 -1.47
C ALA A 619 32.32 -44.54 -2.20
N LYS A 620 31.50 -44.25 -3.21
CA LYS A 620 31.55 -42.96 -3.93
C LYS A 620 31.29 -41.78 -3.01
N GLN A 621 30.24 -41.86 -2.18
CA GLN A 621 29.86 -40.77 -1.28
C GLN A 621 30.87 -40.58 -0.14
N PHE A 622 31.45 -41.68 0.36
CA PHE A 622 32.48 -41.64 1.39
C PHE A 622 33.72 -40.89 0.89
N ILE A 623 34.20 -41.21 -0.32
CA ILE A 623 35.33 -40.51 -0.95
C ILE A 623 35.02 -39.03 -1.16
N GLU A 624 33.83 -38.72 -1.68
CA GLU A 624 33.45 -37.32 -1.97
C GLU A 624 33.37 -36.48 -0.68
N ILE A 625 32.74 -36.98 0.39
CA ILE A 625 32.67 -36.28 1.68
C ILE A 625 34.05 -36.18 2.33
N ALA A 626 34.85 -37.24 2.26
CA ALA A 626 36.23 -37.24 2.75
C ALA A 626 37.07 -36.15 2.08
N ASN A 627 36.91 -35.94 0.77
CA ASN A 627 37.63 -34.91 0.02
C ASN A 627 37.22 -33.48 0.40
N LEU A 628 36.01 -33.26 0.93
CA LEU A 628 35.62 -31.94 1.47
C LEU A 628 36.50 -31.51 2.66
N TYR A 629 37.03 -32.46 3.44
CA TYR A 629 37.98 -32.16 4.52
C TYR A 629 39.40 -31.84 4.03
N ASN A 630 39.71 -32.13 2.76
CA ASN A 630 41.00 -31.80 2.14
C ASN A 630 41.03 -30.37 1.58
N THR A 631 39.89 -29.68 1.48
CA THR A 631 39.78 -28.33 0.88
C THR A 631 39.48 -27.23 1.94
N GLY A 632 40.45 -27.00 2.83
CA GLY A 632 40.80 -25.67 3.41
C GLY A 632 40.07 -25.12 4.66
N SER A 633 40.81 -24.90 5.76
CA SER A 633 40.72 -23.70 6.63
C SER A 633 41.84 -23.67 7.69
N SER A 634 42.57 -22.55 7.72
CA SER A 634 43.74 -22.24 8.56
C SER A 634 43.34 -21.80 9.97
N ASN A 635 42.87 -22.72 10.83
CA ASN A 635 42.70 -22.46 12.26
C ASN A 635 43.41 -23.55 13.09
N GLU A 636 44.44 -23.15 13.83
CA GLU A 636 45.37 -24.04 14.54
C GLU A 636 44.68 -24.91 15.61
N ASN A 637 43.59 -24.45 16.22
CA ASN A 637 42.84 -25.22 17.22
C ASN A 637 41.90 -26.29 16.63
N THR A 638 41.63 -26.23 15.32
CA THR A 638 40.82 -27.23 14.57
C THR A 638 41.71 -28.28 13.90
N LEU A 639 43.02 -28.14 14.01
CA LEU A 639 44.00 -28.93 13.27
C LEU A 639 44.12 -30.35 13.82
N ILE A 640 44.12 -30.54 15.14
CA ILE A 640 44.18 -31.87 15.79
C ILE A 640 42.86 -32.65 15.56
N GLN A 641 41.70 -31.99 15.69
CA GLN A 641 40.42 -32.62 15.38
C GLN A 641 40.31 -32.97 13.89
N SER A 642 40.75 -32.10 12.98
CA SER A 642 40.76 -32.41 11.55
C SER A 642 41.77 -33.50 11.20
N ILE A 643 42.91 -33.60 11.89
CA ILE A 643 43.88 -34.69 11.71
C ILE A 643 43.28 -36.01 12.20
N ASN A 644 42.65 -36.03 13.37
CA ASN A 644 42.01 -37.25 13.90
C ASN A 644 40.83 -37.69 13.04
N GLN A 645 40.02 -36.76 12.52
CA GLN A 645 38.97 -37.07 11.54
C GLN A 645 39.57 -37.59 10.23
N ARG A 646 40.61 -36.95 9.69
CA ARG A 646 41.33 -37.43 8.50
C ARG A 646 41.90 -38.83 8.70
N HIS A 647 42.48 -39.11 9.88
CA HIS A 647 42.99 -40.42 10.24
C HIS A 647 41.88 -41.48 10.31
N ASN A 648 40.74 -41.17 10.93
CA ASN A 648 39.61 -42.09 11.00
C ASN A 648 39.01 -42.41 9.63
N VAL A 649 38.95 -41.41 8.73
CA VAL A 649 38.51 -41.58 7.34
C VAL A 649 39.48 -42.44 6.55
N LEU A 650 40.78 -42.16 6.65
CA LEU A 650 41.85 -42.97 6.04
C LEU A 650 41.82 -44.42 6.56
N LYS A 651 41.64 -44.59 7.87
CA LYS A 651 41.54 -45.90 8.49
C LYS A 651 40.33 -46.68 7.95
N ALA A 652 39.15 -46.06 7.90
CA ALA A 652 37.96 -46.71 7.35
C ALA A 652 38.10 -47.03 5.85
N ALA A 653 38.76 -46.17 5.06
CA ALA A 653 39.04 -46.45 3.65
C ALA A 653 40.02 -47.62 3.48
N VAL A 654 41.09 -47.66 4.28
CA VAL A 654 42.07 -48.75 4.29
C VAL A 654 41.41 -50.06 4.75
N ASP A 655 40.62 -50.03 5.82
CA ASP A 655 39.87 -51.19 6.31
C ASP A 655 38.90 -51.72 5.23
N CYS A 656 38.24 -50.82 4.49
CA CYS A 656 37.36 -51.18 3.37
C CYS A 656 38.12 -51.80 2.19
N ILE A 657 39.29 -51.26 1.83
CA ILE A 657 40.14 -51.84 0.77
C ILE A 657 40.63 -53.22 1.21
N ILE A 658 41.04 -53.38 2.46
CA ILE A 658 41.44 -54.67 3.02
C ILE A 658 40.27 -55.64 2.96
N GLN A 659 39.08 -55.26 3.41
CA GLN A 659 37.91 -56.16 3.46
C GLN A 659 37.43 -56.57 2.05
N THR A 660 37.40 -55.64 1.10
CA THR A 660 37.09 -55.95 -0.32
C THR A 660 38.14 -56.86 -0.94
N MET A 661 39.43 -56.62 -0.68
CA MET A 661 40.50 -57.52 -1.14
C MET A 661 40.42 -58.90 -0.50
N TRP A 662 40.06 -59.00 0.78
CA TRP A 662 39.84 -60.26 1.48
C TRP A 662 38.64 -61.03 0.92
N SER A 663 37.52 -60.35 0.67
CA SER A 663 36.34 -60.96 0.05
C SER A 663 36.64 -61.49 -1.36
N VAL A 664 37.34 -60.71 -2.19
CA VAL A 664 37.80 -61.17 -3.51
C VAL A 664 38.77 -62.35 -3.40
N HIS A 665 39.64 -62.35 -2.39
CA HIS A 665 40.55 -63.47 -2.14
C HIS A 665 39.81 -64.74 -1.72
N GLU A 666 38.82 -64.61 -0.84
CA GLU A 666 38.00 -65.71 -0.34
C GLU A 666 37.09 -66.30 -1.44
N GLU A 667 36.49 -65.46 -2.29
CA GLU A 667 35.76 -65.92 -3.47
C GLU A 667 36.66 -66.69 -4.44
N ARG A 668 37.87 -66.17 -4.72
CA ARG A 668 38.85 -66.85 -5.57
C ARG A 668 39.29 -68.18 -4.95
N LEU A 669 39.54 -68.22 -3.64
CA LEU A 669 39.84 -69.45 -2.91
C LEU A 669 38.69 -70.45 -2.97
N ASN A 670 37.45 -70.02 -2.78
CA ASN A 670 36.26 -70.87 -2.87
C ASN A 670 36.04 -71.42 -4.29
N VAL A 671 36.33 -70.64 -5.33
CA VAL A 671 36.34 -71.11 -6.71
C VAL A 671 37.44 -72.15 -6.93
N ILE A 672 38.66 -71.90 -6.44
CA ILE A 672 39.79 -72.85 -6.54
C ILE A 672 39.49 -74.14 -5.77
N ILE A 673 38.90 -74.05 -4.58
CA ILE A 673 38.51 -75.22 -3.77
C ILE A 673 37.38 -76.00 -4.45
N LYS A 674 36.40 -75.32 -5.08
CA LYS A 674 35.36 -75.99 -5.89
C LYS A 674 35.94 -76.69 -7.12
N ILE A 675 36.93 -76.08 -7.79
CA ILE A 675 37.62 -76.68 -8.94
C ILE A 675 38.43 -77.90 -8.48
N ASN A 676 39.18 -77.81 -7.37
CA ASN A 676 39.93 -78.94 -6.81
C ASN A 676 39.03 -80.07 -6.31
N ARG A 677 37.87 -79.77 -5.72
CA ARG A 677 36.88 -80.80 -5.33
C ARG A 677 36.23 -81.49 -6.53
N ARG A 678 36.06 -80.80 -7.67
CA ARG A 678 35.58 -81.43 -8.91
C ARG A 678 36.64 -82.33 -9.54
N LEU A 679 37.89 -81.88 -9.57
CA LEU A 679 39.02 -82.68 -10.08
C LEU A 679 39.29 -83.94 -9.24
N HIS A 680 39.07 -83.89 -7.92
CA HIS A 680 39.15 -85.07 -7.04
C HIS A 680 37.94 -86.02 -7.11
N HIS A 681 36.85 -85.64 -7.78
CA HIS A 681 35.69 -86.51 -8.00
C HIS A 681 35.69 -87.15 -9.40
N GLU A 682 36.56 -86.70 -10.31
CA GLU A 682 36.74 -87.22 -11.68
C GLU A 682 37.99 -88.14 -11.84
N PHE A 683 38.74 -88.35 -10.75
CA PHE A 683 39.74 -89.41 -10.58
C PHE A 683 39.30 -90.32 -9.43
#